data_AF-A0A0C3BQV2-F1
#
_entry.id   AF-A0A0C3BQV2-F1
#
_cell.length_a   1.000
_cell.length_b   1.000
_cell.length_c   1.000
_cell.angle_alpha   90.00
_cell.angle_beta   90.00
_cell.angle_gamma   90.00
#
_symmetry.space_group_name_H-M   'P 1'
#
loop_
_entity.id
_entity.type
_entity.pdbx_description
1 polymer ?
#
loop_
_entity_poly.entity_id
_entity_poly.type
_entity_poly.pdbx_seq_one_letter_code
_entity_poly.pdbx_strand_id
1 'polypeptide(L)'
;MLRARNSSFVPKKCTLCDAVLPNENAMTAHLRGQRHLVRLLALRAQGNAALDERTIFVDDDNSFECLICEKQIWNQTKAGHEATLQHKRKEGFIPIQAALEEAGRDKYGVTVIPAGKEAFNLGLNEAGRVSFEFSLKVDHTESSLILRSANLSTTTTRSRSGFTLDISAPSTLSVNPVKGKLIFGSQGNRGRFQDRIELIFYDTVSRRQFAIVKSTSIIIGNKGDYEALKPIAPYVPKTFSRKDPVKEEDITDGERPAPIATIKWVKKLLSYDISEAFSWILNMPSMPDKLRLLKSGFVPRELSPQTHAKVFHALLHIEEYQSKIDIERYAQEDVTLEADRRGLYYLIVPGLAEKRPSLIVGDQILVQHHRSARSNWWRGYVHEVQLDRVGLRFHVNFKPLKGQKFDVRFELNRLTLRRMHQGLDVGGQSPRILFPQDAHVQNHKPLDSTIRSLNPFNRYIGQNDPQMIAVAAIRDLPPGSPPFVVFGPPGTGKTVTIIEAMRQILQANPKARILACAPSNAAADIIAERLLVLTKSQLFRLNAPSRSASHLPTALQEVSRKNSQGTFEVPPVTELAKFRVVVSTCLSSSVLYGIGLPTGHFSHIFIDEAGQACEPEALIAIRTMANSHTNLILSGDPKQLGPVIRSSMALKLGLGNSLLDRLTATDLYDDRENRGVTIVKLIQNFRSHPAILRFPNETFYRGELETKADPVTISSMLRASCLKRPGFPVVFHAIAGKDTREASSPSFFNVDEASLVKKYIQDLKADQRLRLTNEQIGVISPYHAQCGKIRKIISPFAKGVKVGSVEEFQGQERRVIIVSTVRSNLEWVDSDIKHSLGFVATPRRFNVAMTRAQALLIVIGDPNVLSLDPLWRSFLNYIYNSGGWTGRPLPCWDTTDPSIDNLDLLEAQRAVLSEEDQKLIARITETIDGVVSTENMEDRGDGYEAVERPWREAD
;
A
#
# COMPACT_ATOMS: atom_id res chain seq x y z
N MET A 1 18.91 34.63 17.74
CA MET A 1 19.71 35.11 16.61
C MET A 1 18.77 35.61 15.52
N LEU A 2 18.54 36.92 15.50
CA LEU A 2 17.77 37.62 14.47
C LEU A 2 18.61 37.70 13.19
N ARG A 3 18.11 37.16 12.07
CA ARG A 3 18.60 37.52 10.73
C ARG A 3 17.70 38.60 10.17
N ALA A 4 18.25 39.80 10.01
CA ALA A 4 17.67 40.88 9.23
C ALA A 4 17.46 40.42 7.78
N ARG A 5 16.21 40.47 7.30
CA ARG A 5 15.89 40.50 5.87
C ARG A 5 15.49 41.93 5.53
N ASN A 6 16.14 42.48 4.52
CA ASN A 6 15.88 43.79 3.94
C ASN A 6 14.38 44.02 3.71
N SER A 7 13.91 45.19 4.14
CA SER A 7 12.69 45.86 3.65
C SER A 7 12.87 46.14 2.14
N SER A 8 11.87 46.28 1.28
CA SER A 8 10.47 46.68 1.45
C SER A 8 9.75 46.45 0.13
N PHE A 9 8.75 45.57 0.07
CA PHE A 9 7.63 45.74 -0.85
C PHE A 9 6.39 45.07 -0.27
N VAL A 10 5.37 45.87 0.03
CA VAL A 10 4.08 45.40 0.55
C VAL A 10 3.27 44.82 -0.62
N PRO A 11 2.69 43.61 -0.51
CA PRO A 11 1.81 43.06 -1.54
C PRO A 11 0.65 44.02 -1.79
N LYS A 12 0.37 44.30 -3.06
CA LYS A 12 -0.72 45.20 -3.45
C LYS A 12 -1.93 44.42 -3.92
N LYS A 13 -3.12 44.81 -3.49
CA LYS A 13 -4.38 44.23 -3.95
C LYS A 13 -5.04 45.13 -5.00
N CYS A 14 -5.36 44.57 -6.17
CA CYS A 14 -6.14 45.26 -7.19
C CYS A 14 -7.62 45.27 -6.81
N THR A 15 -8.20 46.45 -6.55
CA THR A 15 -9.62 46.61 -6.18
C THR A 15 -10.58 46.29 -7.32
N LEU A 16 -10.13 46.34 -8.58
CA LEU A 16 -10.95 46.01 -9.77
C LEU A 16 -11.06 44.50 -10.04
N CYS A 17 -10.00 43.76 -9.75
CA CYS A 17 -9.89 42.35 -10.08
C CYS A 17 -9.91 41.44 -8.85
N ASP A 18 -9.84 42.01 -7.66
CA ASP A 18 -9.71 41.32 -6.38
C ASP A 18 -8.47 40.39 -6.35
N ALA A 19 -7.43 40.76 -7.09
CA ALA A 19 -6.21 39.97 -7.29
C ALA A 19 -5.05 40.56 -6.47
N VAL A 20 -4.32 39.69 -5.76
CA VAL A 20 -3.16 40.06 -4.92
C VAL A 20 -1.87 39.96 -5.74
N LEU A 21 -1.03 40.98 -5.64
CA LEU A 21 0.16 41.19 -6.48
C LEU A 21 1.39 41.25 -5.57
N PRO A 22 2.15 40.15 -5.46
CA PRO A 22 3.22 40.01 -4.47
C PRO A 22 4.51 40.76 -4.84
N ASN A 23 4.65 41.25 -6.08
CA ASN A 23 5.78 42.04 -6.54
C ASN A 23 5.39 42.90 -7.76
N GLU A 24 6.23 43.87 -8.13
CA GLU A 24 5.97 44.76 -9.27
C GLU A 24 5.80 44.02 -10.60
N ASN A 25 6.54 42.93 -10.83
CA ASN A 25 6.42 42.13 -12.05
C ASN A 25 5.03 41.49 -12.19
N ALA A 26 4.46 41.02 -11.07
CA ALA A 26 3.10 40.50 -11.02
C ALA A 26 2.08 41.62 -11.26
N MET A 27 2.34 42.83 -10.74
CA MET A 27 1.49 44.00 -10.99
C MET A 27 1.50 44.43 -12.45
N THR A 28 2.67 44.48 -13.10
CA THR A 28 2.78 44.82 -14.53
C THR A 28 2.13 43.75 -15.40
N ALA A 29 2.30 42.46 -15.06
CA ALA A 29 1.64 41.36 -15.76
C ALA A 29 0.12 41.40 -15.57
N HIS A 30 -0.36 41.74 -14.37
CA HIS A 30 -1.78 41.86 -14.07
C HIS A 30 -2.46 43.00 -14.83
N LEU A 31 -1.83 44.19 -14.87
CA LEU A 31 -2.33 45.36 -15.63
C LEU A 31 -2.45 45.07 -17.12
N ARG A 32 -1.59 44.22 -17.68
CA ARG A 32 -1.65 43.77 -19.09
C ARG A 32 -2.60 42.59 -19.31
N GLY A 33 -3.18 42.03 -18.26
CA GLY A 33 -4.06 40.87 -18.32
C GLY A 33 -5.42 41.20 -18.93
N GLN A 34 -5.89 40.34 -19.84
CA GLN A 34 -7.17 40.52 -20.56
C GLN A 34 -8.37 40.73 -19.62
N ARG A 35 -8.42 40.05 -18.47
CA ARG A 35 -9.47 40.23 -17.46
C ARG A 35 -9.46 41.62 -16.81
N HIS A 36 -8.28 42.19 -16.57
CA HIS A 36 -8.15 43.52 -15.98
C HIS A 36 -8.59 44.60 -16.97
N LEU A 37 -8.14 44.50 -18.22
CA LEU A 37 -8.49 45.45 -19.29
C LEU A 37 -9.99 45.47 -19.59
N VAL A 38 -10.65 44.31 -19.64
CA VAL A 38 -12.10 44.23 -19.89
C VAL A 38 -12.90 44.91 -18.77
N ARG A 39 -12.52 44.72 -17.50
CA ARG A 39 -13.19 45.38 -16.37
C ARG A 39 -12.91 46.88 -16.31
N LEU A 40 -11.70 47.30 -16.63
CA LEU A 40 -11.33 48.71 -16.73
C LEU A 40 -12.13 49.44 -17.83
N LEU A 41 -12.30 48.80 -18.99
CA LEU A 41 -13.12 49.33 -20.10
C LEU A 41 -14.61 49.42 -19.73
N ALA A 42 -15.14 48.42 -19.02
CA ALA A 42 -16.53 48.43 -18.55
C ALA A 42 -16.81 49.58 -17.56
N LEU A 43 -15.86 49.90 -16.68
CA LEU A 43 -15.96 51.03 -15.74
C LEU A 43 -15.82 52.40 -16.42
N ARG A 44 -14.97 52.51 -17.45
CA ARG A 44 -14.87 53.74 -18.26
C ARG A 44 -16.15 54.02 -19.06
N ALA A 45 -16.82 52.98 -19.53
CA ALA A 45 -18.12 53.10 -20.20
C ALA A 45 -19.25 53.61 -19.28
N GLN A 46 -19.08 53.53 -17.95
CA GLN A 46 -20.03 54.02 -16.94
C GLN A 46 -19.76 55.48 -16.48
N GLY A 47 -18.87 56.21 -17.16
CA GLY A 47 -18.68 57.65 -16.95
C GLY A 47 -17.54 58.07 -15.99
N ASN A 48 -16.78 57.12 -15.44
CA ASN A 48 -15.61 57.41 -14.59
C ASN A 48 -14.33 57.56 -15.44
N ALA A 49 -14.11 58.75 -16.01
CA ALA A 49 -13.03 58.99 -16.97
C ALA A 49 -11.64 59.28 -16.35
N ALA A 50 -11.52 59.39 -15.02
CA ALA A 50 -10.23 59.70 -14.37
C ALA A 50 -10.05 58.91 -13.05
N LEU A 51 -9.66 57.65 -13.16
CA LEU A 51 -9.11 56.88 -12.03
C LEU A 51 -7.61 56.72 -12.24
N ASP A 52 -6.82 57.38 -11.41
CA ASP A 52 -5.36 57.30 -11.38
C ASP A 52 -4.95 55.88 -10.94
N GLU A 53 -3.94 55.27 -11.56
CA GLU A 53 -3.54 53.86 -11.31
C GLU A 53 -3.22 53.60 -9.82
N ARG A 54 -2.90 54.65 -9.07
CA ARG A 54 -2.65 54.60 -7.62
C ARG A 54 -3.90 54.33 -6.77
N THR A 55 -5.10 54.59 -7.26
CA THR A 55 -6.36 54.29 -6.53
C THR A 55 -6.88 52.87 -6.71
N ILE A 56 -6.30 52.12 -7.66
CA ILE A 56 -6.68 50.73 -7.95
C ILE A 56 -5.98 49.74 -7.02
N PHE A 57 -4.91 50.16 -6.34
CA PHE A 57 -4.07 49.28 -5.52
C PHE A 57 -4.04 49.72 -4.06
N VAL A 58 -4.36 48.79 -3.15
CA VAL A 58 -4.30 49.00 -1.69
C VAL A 58 -3.24 48.06 -1.08
N ASP A 59 -2.50 48.57 -0.10
CA ASP A 59 -1.48 47.82 0.65
C ASP A 59 -2.15 46.84 1.64
N ASP A 60 -1.72 45.57 1.65
CA ASP A 60 -2.40 44.45 2.34
C ASP A 60 -1.66 44.00 3.62
N ASP A 61 -1.70 44.83 4.66
CA ASP A 61 -1.03 44.58 5.96
C ASP A 61 -1.95 43.89 7.00
N ASN A 62 -2.41 42.66 6.77
CA ASN A 62 -3.27 42.00 7.76
C ASN A 62 -3.16 40.46 7.86
N SER A 63 -1.97 39.99 8.23
CA SER A 63 -1.75 38.61 8.70
C SER A 63 -1.58 38.56 10.23
N PHE A 64 -2.21 37.57 10.86
CA PHE A 64 -2.14 37.26 12.29
C PHE A 64 -1.48 35.89 12.48
N GLU A 65 -0.48 35.80 13.32
CA GLU A 65 0.13 34.52 13.68
C GLU A 65 -0.69 33.87 14.80
N CYS A 66 -1.36 32.77 14.48
CA CYS A 66 -2.04 31.98 15.49
C CYS A 66 -1.00 31.15 16.25
N LEU A 67 -0.72 31.55 17.48
CA LEU A 67 0.23 30.88 18.37
C LEU A 67 -0.22 29.46 18.76
N ILE A 68 -1.53 29.18 18.76
CA ILE A 68 -2.09 27.85 19.07
C ILE A 68 -1.83 26.86 17.92
N CYS A 69 -1.96 27.33 16.68
CA CYS A 69 -1.82 26.48 15.50
C CYS A 69 -0.44 26.59 14.83
N GLU A 70 0.43 27.49 15.32
CA GLU A 70 1.74 27.82 14.76
C GLU A 70 1.68 28.12 13.25
N LYS A 71 0.62 28.83 12.85
CA LYS A 71 0.36 29.19 11.46
C LYS A 71 0.10 30.68 11.35
N GLN A 72 0.59 31.26 10.26
CA GLN A 72 0.18 32.60 9.84
C GLN A 72 -1.17 32.51 9.13
N ILE A 73 -2.12 33.31 9.61
CA ILE A 73 -3.54 33.23 9.28
C ILE A 73 -4.04 34.63 9.03
N TRP A 74 -4.85 34.79 8.00
CA TRP A 74 -5.34 36.09 7.59
C TRP A 74 -6.36 36.61 8.61
N ASN A 75 -6.35 37.91 8.92
CA ASN A 75 -7.29 38.48 9.88
C ASN A 75 -8.76 38.27 9.46
N GLN A 76 -9.03 38.21 8.16
CA GLN A 76 -10.37 37.92 7.62
C GLN A 76 -10.81 36.46 7.84
N THR A 77 -9.87 35.52 7.87
CA THR A 77 -10.14 34.10 8.15
C THR A 77 -9.88 33.75 9.61
N LYS A 78 -9.53 34.72 10.47
CA LYS A 78 -9.27 34.50 11.89
C LYS A 78 -10.46 33.86 12.60
N ALA A 79 -11.65 34.42 12.46
CA ALA A 79 -12.86 33.84 13.06
C ALA A 79 -13.18 32.44 12.50
N GLY A 80 -12.96 32.22 11.20
CA GLY A 80 -13.12 30.89 10.58
C GLY A 80 -12.07 29.89 11.05
N HIS A 81 -10.84 30.35 11.30
CA HIS A 81 -9.74 29.56 11.83
C HIS A 81 -9.94 29.20 13.30
N GLU A 82 -10.29 30.17 14.14
CA GLU A 82 -10.61 29.98 15.56
C GLU A 82 -11.85 29.07 15.70
N ALA A 83 -12.74 29.08 14.71
CA ALA A 83 -13.85 28.13 14.62
C ALA A 83 -13.43 26.72 14.14
N THR A 84 -12.22 26.51 13.60
CA THR A 84 -11.79 25.17 13.15
C THR A 84 -11.62 24.20 14.31
N LEU A 85 -12.00 22.94 14.08
CA LEU A 85 -11.83 21.84 15.03
C LEU A 85 -10.39 21.71 15.53
N GLN A 86 -9.41 21.92 14.64
CA GLN A 86 -8.00 21.84 14.99
C GLN A 86 -7.59 22.96 15.96
N HIS A 87 -8.14 24.18 15.80
CA HIS A 87 -7.87 25.29 16.70
C HIS A 87 -8.55 25.06 18.06
N LYS A 88 -9.86 24.84 18.11
CA LYS A 88 -10.60 24.63 19.38
C LYS A 88 -10.10 23.44 20.19
N ARG A 89 -9.67 22.35 19.52
CA ARG A 89 -9.06 21.21 20.20
C ARG A 89 -7.69 21.54 20.78
N LYS A 90 -6.82 22.19 20.02
CA LYS A 90 -5.51 22.64 20.55
C LYS A 90 -5.68 23.66 21.66
N GLU A 91 -6.64 24.57 21.52
CA GLU A 91 -7.03 25.55 22.54
C GLU A 91 -7.49 24.87 23.84
N GLY A 92 -8.32 23.82 23.75
CA GLY A 92 -8.72 23.00 24.91
C GLY A 92 -7.60 22.10 25.48
N PHE A 93 -6.62 21.71 24.66
CA PHE A 93 -5.49 20.88 25.08
C PHE A 93 -4.36 21.68 25.72
N ILE A 94 -4.20 22.97 25.39
CA ILE A 94 -3.20 23.86 25.99
C ILE A 94 -3.29 23.95 27.52
N PRO A 95 -4.46 24.18 28.16
CA PRO A 95 -4.56 24.20 29.62
C PRO A 95 -4.26 22.82 30.23
N ILE A 96 -4.64 21.73 29.56
CA ILE A 96 -4.34 20.34 29.97
C ILE A 96 -2.83 20.07 29.93
N GLN A 97 -2.18 20.40 28.82
CA GLN A 97 -0.74 20.21 28.64
C GLN A 97 0.05 21.12 29.56
N ALA A 98 -0.36 22.38 29.72
CA ALA A 98 0.24 23.32 30.67
C ALA A 98 0.10 22.80 32.11
N ALA A 99 -1.06 22.27 32.50
CA ALA A 99 -1.27 21.68 33.82
C ALA A 99 -0.43 20.41 34.05
N LEU A 100 -0.27 19.55 33.03
CA LEU A 100 0.60 18.36 33.10
C LEU A 100 2.10 18.73 33.13
N GLU A 101 2.52 19.73 32.36
CA GLU A 101 3.90 20.26 32.39
C GLU A 101 4.18 20.99 33.70
N GLU A 102 3.18 21.65 34.27
CA GLU A 102 3.28 22.25 35.60
C GLU A 102 3.33 21.18 36.69
N ALA A 103 2.46 20.16 36.65
CA ALA A 103 2.48 19.01 37.55
C ALA A 103 3.76 18.16 37.42
N GLY A 104 4.41 18.20 36.26
CA GLY A 104 5.71 17.55 36.04
C GLY A 104 6.91 18.31 36.59
N ARG A 105 6.76 19.59 36.91
CA ARG A 105 7.81 20.41 37.53
C ARG A 105 7.96 20.10 39.01
N ASP A 106 9.18 20.29 39.50
CA ASP A 106 9.46 20.25 40.93
C ASP A 106 8.81 21.47 41.59
N LYS A 107 8.07 21.27 42.69
CA LYS A 107 7.28 22.31 43.36
C LYS A 107 7.53 22.32 44.86
N TYR A 108 7.34 23.50 45.47
CA TYR A 108 7.38 23.70 46.92
C TYR A 108 8.64 23.14 47.60
N GLY A 109 9.80 23.27 46.95
CA GLY A 109 11.10 22.82 47.48
C GLY A 109 11.31 21.31 47.44
N VAL A 110 10.43 20.52 46.79
CA VAL A 110 10.59 19.07 46.59
C VAL A 110 11.13 18.78 45.20
N THR A 111 12.33 18.21 45.14
CA THR A 111 12.97 17.76 43.89
C THR A 111 12.93 16.24 43.81
N VAL A 112 12.41 15.70 42.71
CA VAL A 112 12.44 14.26 42.44
C VAL A 112 13.66 13.95 41.58
N ILE A 113 14.70 13.39 42.19
CA ILE A 113 16.01 13.17 41.55
C ILE A 113 16.13 11.71 41.09
N PRO A 114 16.17 11.44 39.77
CA PRO A 114 16.51 10.14 39.23
C PRO A 114 17.99 9.80 39.51
N ALA A 115 18.30 8.63 40.08
CA ALA A 115 19.68 8.26 40.38
C ALA A 115 20.49 8.02 39.09
N GLY A 116 21.51 8.85 38.84
CA GLY A 116 22.46 8.68 37.75
C GLY A 116 21.90 8.89 36.33
N LYS A 117 20.74 9.56 36.18
CA LYS A 117 20.12 9.87 34.90
C LYS A 117 19.51 11.27 34.90
N GLU A 118 19.39 11.88 33.72
CA GLU A 118 18.73 13.19 33.55
C GLU A 118 17.19 13.09 33.55
N ALA A 119 16.62 11.91 33.29
CA ALA A 119 15.18 11.67 33.25
C ALA A 119 14.80 10.24 33.68
N PHE A 120 13.52 10.00 33.99
CA PHE A 120 12.93 8.68 34.27
C PHE A 120 12.82 7.76 33.04
N ASN A 121 13.74 7.90 32.08
CA ASN A 121 13.85 7.07 30.89
C ASN A 121 14.89 5.97 31.11
N LEU A 122 14.42 4.73 31.15
CA LEU A 122 15.24 3.54 31.39
C LEU A 122 16.06 3.13 30.16
N GLY A 123 15.75 3.66 28.98
CA GLY A 123 16.44 3.35 27.73
C GLY A 123 16.19 1.91 27.24
N LEU A 124 17.09 1.43 26.37
CA LEU A 124 17.02 0.08 25.80
C LEU A 124 17.64 -0.96 26.74
N ASN A 125 16.82 -1.91 27.19
CA ASN A 125 17.22 -3.03 28.04
C ASN A 125 16.81 -4.37 27.42
N GLU A 126 17.49 -5.43 27.83
CA GLU A 126 17.08 -6.79 27.48
C GLU A 126 15.93 -7.27 28.38
N ALA A 127 15.25 -8.34 27.97
CA ALA A 127 14.13 -8.87 28.73
C ALA A 127 14.58 -9.34 30.12
N GLY A 128 14.01 -8.74 31.16
CA GLY A 128 14.31 -9.07 32.55
C GLY A 128 13.55 -8.20 33.55
N ARG A 129 14.04 -8.18 34.78
CA ARG A 129 13.62 -7.27 35.85
C ARG A 129 14.64 -6.13 35.92
N VAL A 130 14.20 -4.91 35.68
CA VAL A 130 15.04 -3.70 35.73
C VAL A 130 14.58 -2.87 36.92
N SER A 131 15.50 -2.53 37.82
CA SER A 131 15.18 -1.62 38.93
C SER A 131 15.87 -0.28 38.76
N PHE A 132 15.16 0.77 39.12
CA PHE A 132 15.60 2.14 39.03
C PHE A 132 15.35 2.85 40.36
N GLU A 133 16.37 3.48 40.93
CA GLU A 133 16.23 4.21 42.19
C GLU A 133 16.08 5.70 41.91
N PHE A 134 15.26 6.37 42.72
CA PHE A 134 15.12 7.82 42.72
C PHE A 134 15.03 8.31 44.16
N SER A 135 15.40 9.56 44.38
CA SER A 135 15.38 10.19 45.70
C SER A 135 14.53 11.45 45.70
N LEU A 136 13.74 11.63 46.76
CA LEU A 136 13.01 12.85 47.05
C LEU A 136 13.88 13.73 47.94
N LYS A 137 14.32 14.88 47.43
CA LYS A 137 15.12 15.87 48.18
C LYS A 137 14.24 17.08 48.50
N VAL A 138 14.40 17.62 49.72
CA VAL A 138 13.76 18.88 50.13
C VAL A 138 14.84 19.94 50.31
N ASP A 139 14.68 21.09 49.66
CA ASP A 139 15.67 22.19 49.68
C ASP A 139 15.51 23.16 50.86
N HIS A 140 14.34 23.22 51.51
CA HIS A 140 14.05 24.12 52.64
C HIS A 140 13.40 23.39 53.81
N THR A 141 13.87 23.61 55.04
CA THR A 141 13.46 22.88 56.27
C THR A 141 12.32 23.52 57.05
N GLU A 142 11.75 24.64 56.58
CA GLU A 142 10.74 25.41 57.33
C GLU A 142 9.31 24.81 57.24
N SER A 143 9.08 23.86 56.34
CA SER A 143 7.79 23.16 56.15
C SER A 143 7.91 21.66 56.38
N SER A 144 7.04 21.08 57.21
CA SER A 144 6.95 19.62 57.40
C SER A 144 6.09 19.03 56.27
N LEU A 145 6.76 18.54 55.24
CA LEU A 145 6.13 17.91 54.07
C LEU A 145 5.96 16.41 54.31
N ILE A 146 4.75 15.88 54.06
CA ILE A 146 4.44 14.46 54.16
C ILE A 146 4.15 13.93 52.75
N LEU A 147 4.88 12.91 52.31
CA LEU A 147 4.47 12.10 51.17
C LEU A 147 3.25 11.29 51.61
N ARG A 148 2.07 11.61 51.09
CA ARG A 148 0.80 10.99 51.50
C ARG A 148 0.56 9.67 50.78
N SER A 149 0.84 9.63 49.47
CA SER A 149 0.72 8.43 48.65
C SER A 149 1.60 8.54 47.41
N ALA A 150 1.98 7.38 46.89
CA ALA A 150 2.72 7.25 45.65
C ALA A 150 2.09 6.16 44.79
N ASN A 151 1.57 6.54 43.63
CA ASN A 151 0.80 5.65 42.75
C ASN A 151 1.41 5.64 41.34
N LEU A 152 1.08 4.60 40.57
CA LEU A 152 1.32 4.55 39.13
C LEU A 152 0.01 4.85 38.41
N SER A 153 0.01 5.85 37.53
CA SER A 153 -1.12 6.18 36.66
C SER A 153 -0.84 5.64 35.25
N THR A 154 -1.37 4.43 35.01
CA THR A 154 -1.24 3.77 33.70
C THR A 154 -1.99 4.54 32.62
N THR A 155 -1.28 4.94 31.57
CA THR A 155 -1.85 5.51 30.33
C THR A 155 -2.56 4.49 29.44
N THR A 156 -2.64 3.22 29.84
CA THR A 156 -3.30 2.15 29.07
C THR A 156 -4.35 1.45 29.92
N THR A 157 -5.61 1.72 29.59
CA THR A 157 -6.82 1.14 30.17
C THR A 157 -6.69 -0.36 30.50
N ARG A 158 -6.97 -0.71 31.75
CA ARG A 158 -7.13 -2.07 32.32
C ARG A 158 -5.94 -3.04 32.26
N SER A 159 -4.79 -2.66 31.71
CA SER A 159 -3.59 -3.49 31.76
C SER A 159 -2.79 -3.16 33.03
N ARG A 160 -2.56 -4.15 33.92
CA ARG A 160 -1.63 -3.96 35.06
C ARG A 160 -0.31 -3.42 34.52
N SER A 161 0.15 -2.28 35.05
CA SER A 161 1.43 -1.70 34.68
C SER A 161 2.55 -2.74 34.74
N GLY A 162 3.46 -2.73 33.76
CA GLY A 162 4.72 -3.45 33.84
C GLY A 162 5.67 -2.89 34.89
N PHE A 163 5.35 -1.70 35.44
CA PHE A 163 6.07 -1.03 36.50
C PHE A 163 5.43 -1.32 37.87
N THR A 164 6.26 -1.36 38.89
CA THR A 164 5.89 -1.46 40.30
C THR A 164 6.67 -0.40 41.05
N LEU A 165 5.98 0.42 41.83
CA LEU A 165 6.59 1.46 42.63
C LEU A 165 6.73 0.97 44.08
N ASP A 166 7.95 1.01 44.59
CA ASP A 166 8.28 0.65 45.97
C ASP A 166 8.86 1.89 46.67
N ILE A 167 8.05 2.50 47.52
CA ILE A 167 8.41 3.69 48.30
C ILE A 167 7.60 3.69 49.60
N SER A 168 8.24 4.03 50.71
CA SER A 168 7.59 4.12 52.01
C SER A 168 6.66 5.33 52.03
N ALA A 169 5.34 5.12 51.96
CA ALA A 169 4.32 6.15 52.13
C ALA A 169 3.21 5.64 53.08
N PRO A 170 2.70 6.46 54.04
CA PRO A 170 3.05 7.85 54.25
C PRO A 170 4.42 8.05 54.93
N SER A 171 5.17 9.07 54.55
CA SER A 171 6.48 9.38 55.14
C SER A 171 6.74 10.88 55.24
N THR A 172 7.21 11.35 56.39
CA THR A 172 7.66 12.74 56.57
C THR A 172 8.98 12.95 55.86
N LEU A 173 9.03 13.91 54.95
CA LEU A 173 10.24 14.32 54.27
C LEU A 173 11.09 15.17 55.24
N SER A 174 12.36 14.80 55.39
CA SER A 174 13.34 15.54 56.20
C SER A 174 14.57 15.85 55.35
N VAL A 175 15.61 16.44 55.94
CA VAL A 175 16.89 16.70 55.25
C VAL A 175 17.48 15.42 54.62
N ASN A 176 17.16 14.25 55.19
CA ASN A 176 17.54 12.97 54.61
C ASN A 176 16.59 12.59 53.46
N PRO A 177 17.12 12.33 52.26
CA PRO A 177 16.30 12.03 51.10
C PRO A 177 15.56 10.70 51.26
N VAL A 178 14.25 10.71 51.02
CA VAL A 178 13.46 9.48 50.93
C VAL A 178 13.78 8.80 49.60
N LYS A 179 14.20 7.54 49.68
CA LYS A 179 14.51 6.73 48.49
C LYS A 179 13.28 5.95 48.05
N GLY A 180 12.97 6.04 46.76
CA GLY A 180 11.99 5.19 46.09
C GLY A 180 12.67 4.31 45.05
N LYS A 181 12.06 3.17 44.76
CA LYS A 181 12.52 2.20 43.77
C LYS A 181 11.40 1.87 42.80
N LEU A 182 11.63 2.14 41.53
CA LEU A 182 10.78 1.74 40.43
C LEU A 182 11.30 0.42 39.85
N ILE A 183 10.47 -0.61 39.85
CA ILE A 183 10.81 -1.94 39.36
C ILE A 183 9.98 -2.22 38.12
N PHE A 184 10.62 -2.43 36.99
CA PHE A 184 9.98 -2.89 35.77
C PHE A 184 10.18 -4.40 35.59
N GLY A 185 9.09 -5.12 35.36
CA GLY A 185 9.09 -6.55 35.06
C GLY A 185 8.55 -6.82 33.66
N SER A 186 9.43 -7.14 32.71
CA SER A 186 9.01 -7.42 31.33
C SER A 186 8.14 -8.68 31.19
N GLN A 187 8.24 -9.64 32.13
CA GLN A 187 7.66 -10.98 32.02
C GLN A 187 7.98 -11.66 30.68
N GLY A 188 9.12 -11.33 30.06
CA GLY A 188 9.54 -11.85 28.75
C GLY A 188 8.92 -11.14 27.53
N ASN A 189 8.11 -10.10 27.72
CA ASN A 189 7.52 -9.31 26.63
C ASN A 189 8.53 -8.28 26.10
N ARG A 190 8.55 -8.10 24.77
CA ARG A 190 9.32 -7.05 24.09
C ARG A 190 8.41 -5.88 23.72
N GLY A 191 9.03 -4.72 23.44
CA GLY A 191 8.34 -3.51 23.03
C GLY A 191 8.62 -2.33 23.94
N ARG A 192 7.82 -1.28 23.75
CA ARG A 192 7.92 -0.02 24.48
C ARG A 192 6.86 0.00 25.57
N PHE A 193 7.27 0.40 26.77
CA PHE A 193 6.39 0.55 27.92
C PHE A 193 6.54 1.96 28.46
N GLN A 194 5.40 2.60 28.72
CA GLN A 194 5.33 3.95 29.27
C GLN A 194 4.33 3.95 30.42
N ASP A 195 4.62 4.74 31.45
CA ASP A 195 3.78 4.92 32.62
C ASP A 195 4.03 6.29 33.26
N ARG A 196 3.22 6.69 34.23
CA ARG A 196 3.39 7.94 34.99
C ARG A 196 3.45 7.63 36.49
N ILE A 197 4.43 8.21 37.17
CA ILE A 197 4.57 8.15 38.63
C ILE A 197 3.86 9.36 39.20
N GLU A 198 2.85 9.15 40.03
CA GLU A 198 2.08 10.19 40.72
C GLU A 198 2.48 10.22 42.21
N LEU A 199 3.11 11.30 42.65
CA LEU A 199 3.52 11.52 44.04
C LEU A 199 2.67 12.62 44.65
N ILE A 200 1.94 12.30 45.72
CA ILE A 200 1.04 13.24 46.40
C ILE A 200 1.67 13.68 47.72
N PHE A 201 1.84 14.99 47.89
CA PHE A 201 2.43 15.60 49.06
C PHE A 201 1.42 16.45 49.82
N TYR A 202 1.55 16.48 51.14
CA TYR A 202 0.79 17.34 52.03
C TYR A 202 1.74 18.20 52.85
N ASP A 203 1.58 19.52 52.75
CA ASP A 203 2.32 20.47 53.58
C ASP A 203 1.52 20.76 54.85
N THR A 204 2.07 20.40 56.00
CA THR A 204 1.41 20.62 57.30
C THR A 204 1.32 22.09 57.70
N VAL A 205 2.18 22.95 57.15
CA VAL A 205 2.24 24.38 57.50
C VAL A 205 1.24 25.18 56.67
N SER A 206 1.25 24.99 55.34
CA SER A 206 0.28 25.66 54.46
C SER A 206 -1.08 24.96 54.39
N ARG A 207 -1.20 23.74 54.95
CA ARG A 207 -2.38 22.86 54.86
C ARG A 207 -2.82 22.55 53.43
N ARG A 208 -1.91 22.64 52.45
CA ARG A 208 -2.19 22.39 51.04
C ARG A 208 -1.66 21.03 50.61
N GLN A 209 -2.38 20.41 49.69
CA GLN A 209 -1.94 19.20 49.00
C GLN A 209 -1.46 19.58 47.60
N PHE A 210 -0.43 18.91 47.10
CA PHE A 210 0.03 19.07 45.72
C PHE A 210 0.56 17.74 45.18
N ALA A 211 0.57 17.59 43.85
CA ALA A 211 1.07 16.40 43.18
C ALA A 211 2.28 16.72 42.30
N ILE A 212 3.24 15.80 42.23
CA ILE A 212 4.32 15.78 41.25
C ILE A 212 4.17 14.53 40.38
N VAL A 213 4.07 14.71 39.06
CA VAL A 213 3.86 13.62 38.10
C VAL A 213 5.08 13.45 37.19
N LYS A 214 5.78 12.32 37.28
CA LYS A 214 6.95 12.05 36.42
C LYS A 214 6.64 10.94 35.42
N SER A 215 6.88 11.20 34.13
CA SER A 215 6.72 10.18 33.07
C SER A 215 7.90 9.22 33.08
N THR A 216 7.62 7.91 33.03
CA THR A 216 8.66 6.87 32.90
C THR A 216 8.47 6.07 31.62
N SER A 217 9.59 5.68 31.01
CA SER A 217 9.57 4.87 29.80
C SER A 217 10.73 3.88 29.78
N ILE A 218 10.49 2.69 29.20
CA ILE A 218 11.51 1.66 28.98
C ILE A 218 11.27 0.97 27.62
N ILE A 219 12.35 0.58 26.96
CA ILE A 219 12.32 -0.20 25.72
C ILE A 219 12.94 -1.56 26.01
N ILE A 220 12.19 -2.64 25.79
CA ILE A 220 12.67 -4.01 25.94
C ILE A 220 12.91 -4.63 24.56
N GLY A 221 14.18 -4.90 24.25
CA GLY A 221 14.58 -5.39 22.93
C GLY A 221 16.02 -5.88 22.88
N ASN A 222 16.43 -6.41 21.72
CA ASN A 222 17.81 -6.85 21.52
C ASN A 222 18.70 -5.67 21.10
N LYS A 223 19.74 -5.35 21.87
CA LYS A 223 20.61 -4.20 21.59
C LYS A 223 21.22 -4.20 20.18
N GLY A 224 21.72 -5.36 19.74
CA GLY A 224 22.31 -5.51 18.40
C GLY A 224 21.33 -5.27 17.26
N ASP A 225 20.07 -5.70 17.42
CA ASP A 225 19.02 -5.44 16.42
C ASP A 225 18.70 -3.95 16.31
N TYR A 226 18.58 -3.22 17.43
CA TYR A 226 18.30 -1.78 17.40
C TYR A 226 19.43 -1.00 16.75
N GLU A 227 20.67 -1.39 17.05
CA GLU A 227 21.84 -0.73 16.48
C GLU A 227 21.98 -0.99 14.97
N ALA A 228 21.63 -2.20 14.51
CA ALA A 228 21.64 -2.57 13.10
C ALA A 228 20.48 -1.95 12.28
N LEU A 229 19.35 -1.65 12.93
CA LEU A 229 18.10 -1.20 12.31
C LEU A 229 17.78 0.29 12.52
N LYS A 230 18.55 1.01 13.36
CA LYS A 230 18.33 2.44 13.61
C LYS A 230 18.21 3.25 12.30
N PRO A 231 17.40 4.33 12.29
CA PRO A 231 17.32 5.21 11.13
C PRO A 231 18.70 5.71 10.72
N ILE A 232 19.03 5.63 9.43
CA ILE A 232 20.33 6.09 8.91
C ILE A 232 20.44 7.62 9.02
N ALA A 233 19.33 8.33 8.75
CA ALA A 233 19.21 9.77 8.90
C ALA A 233 17.75 10.16 9.22
N PRO A 234 17.49 11.33 9.85
CA PRO A 234 16.15 11.85 10.04
C PRO A 234 15.40 11.99 8.71
N TYR A 235 14.07 11.80 8.74
CA TYR A 235 13.24 11.94 7.55
C TYR A 235 13.14 13.42 7.12
N VAL A 236 13.53 13.71 5.88
CA VAL A 236 13.37 15.02 5.24
C VAL A 236 12.56 14.83 3.95
N PRO A 237 11.34 15.39 3.86
CA PRO A 237 10.56 15.33 2.62
C PRO A 237 11.32 15.98 1.47
N LYS A 238 11.45 15.29 0.33
CA LYS A 238 11.95 15.95 -0.89
C LYS A 238 10.94 16.99 -1.36
N THR A 239 11.38 18.24 -1.49
CA THR A 239 10.61 19.29 -2.16
C THR A 239 10.60 19.01 -3.65
N PHE A 240 9.45 18.57 -4.19
CA PHE A 240 9.29 18.35 -5.61
C PHE A 240 8.87 19.66 -6.30
N SER A 241 9.74 20.21 -7.13
CA SER A 241 9.37 21.21 -8.13
C SER A 241 9.13 20.51 -9.46
N ARG A 242 7.98 20.78 -10.08
CA ARG A 242 7.68 20.25 -11.39
C ARG A 242 8.64 20.88 -12.41
N LYS A 243 9.35 20.05 -13.15
CA LYS A 243 10.24 20.50 -14.21
C LYS A 243 9.47 20.61 -15.53
N ASP A 244 9.87 21.55 -16.38
CA ASP A 244 9.27 21.67 -17.71
C ASP A 244 9.53 20.42 -18.55
N PRO A 245 8.54 20.00 -19.37
CA PRO A 245 8.70 18.85 -20.25
C PRO A 245 9.84 19.09 -21.25
N VAL A 246 10.62 18.04 -21.50
CA VAL A 246 11.66 18.07 -22.54
C VAL A 246 10.97 17.94 -23.90
N LYS A 247 11.31 18.82 -24.85
CA LYS A 247 10.77 18.72 -26.21
C LYS A 247 11.51 17.65 -27.00
N GLU A 248 10.79 16.91 -27.83
CA GLU A 248 11.39 15.82 -28.63
C GLU A 248 12.45 16.33 -29.63
N GLU A 249 12.30 17.56 -30.12
CA GLU A 249 13.26 18.23 -31.03
C GLU A 249 14.64 18.48 -30.39
N ASP A 250 14.70 18.52 -29.05
CA ASP A 250 15.93 18.70 -28.29
C ASP A 250 16.62 17.38 -27.92
N ILE A 251 16.05 16.23 -28.29
CA ILE A 251 16.52 14.90 -27.87
C ILE A 251 17.27 14.19 -29.00
N THR A 252 18.50 13.75 -28.73
CA THR A 252 19.25 12.85 -29.62
C THR A 252 19.01 11.39 -29.21
N ASP A 253 18.47 10.57 -30.11
CA ASP A 253 18.06 9.19 -29.82
C ASP A 253 19.24 8.19 -29.75
N GLY A 254 19.14 7.21 -28.86
CA GLY A 254 20.17 6.18 -28.64
C GLY A 254 19.97 4.88 -29.43
N GLU A 255 20.85 3.90 -29.20
CA GLU A 255 20.75 2.56 -29.78
C GLU A 255 19.74 1.70 -28.99
N ARG A 256 18.87 0.95 -29.67
CA ARG A 256 17.88 0.06 -29.01
C ARG A 256 18.39 -1.39 -28.87
N PRO A 257 17.89 -2.15 -27.86
CA PRO A 257 18.20 -3.57 -27.75
C PRO A 257 17.74 -4.39 -28.96
N ALA A 258 18.61 -5.27 -29.46
CA ALA A 258 18.39 -6.07 -30.68
C ALA A 258 17.06 -6.88 -30.74
N PRO A 259 16.59 -7.57 -29.68
CA PRO A 259 15.40 -8.43 -29.75
C PRO A 259 14.11 -7.68 -30.06
N ILE A 260 14.01 -6.43 -29.63
CA ILE A 260 12.83 -5.57 -29.85
C ILE A 260 12.77 -5.13 -31.32
N ALA A 261 13.93 -4.92 -31.95
CA ALA A 261 14.03 -4.49 -33.34
C ALA A 261 13.69 -5.59 -34.35
N THR A 262 13.80 -6.87 -33.97
CA THR A 262 13.60 -8.01 -34.90
C THR A 262 12.14 -8.36 -35.16
N ILE A 263 11.20 -7.99 -34.29
CA ILE A 263 9.78 -8.34 -34.43
C ILE A 263 9.16 -7.57 -35.60
N LYS A 264 8.62 -8.29 -36.58
CA LYS A 264 7.89 -7.71 -37.72
C LYS A 264 6.45 -7.42 -37.34
N TRP A 265 6.17 -6.18 -36.98
CA TRP A 265 4.82 -5.70 -36.65
C TRP A 265 4.04 -5.36 -37.93
N VAL A 266 2.89 -6.01 -38.12
CA VAL A 266 1.96 -5.75 -39.23
C VAL A 266 0.91 -4.70 -38.83
N LYS A 267 0.44 -4.74 -37.59
CA LYS A 267 -0.50 -3.74 -37.05
C LYS A 267 0.24 -2.60 -36.36
N LYS A 268 0.01 -1.38 -36.83
CA LYS A 268 0.60 -0.16 -36.23
C LYS A 268 0.03 0.09 -34.83
N LEU A 269 0.90 0.42 -33.88
CA LEU A 269 0.52 0.92 -32.55
C LEU A 269 0.48 2.44 -32.57
N LEU A 270 -0.70 3.04 -32.34
CA LEU A 270 -0.87 4.50 -32.28
C LEU A 270 -0.23 5.11 -31.03
N SER A 271 -0.05 6.44 -31.00
CA SER A 271 0.61 7.14 -29.89
C SER A 271 -0.27 7.34 -28.65
N TYR A 272 -1.59 7.56 -28.85
CA TYR A 272 -2.57 7.79 -27.78
C TYR A 272 -2.22 8.96 -26.85
N ASP A 273 -1.81 10.07 -27.43
CA ASP A 273 -1.37 11.24 -26.65
C ASP A 273 -2.52 11.90 -25.88
N ILE A 274 -2.19 12.44 -24.71
CA ILE A 274 -3.13 13.14 -23.84
C ILE A 274 -3.39 14.52 -24.44
N SER A 275 -4.65 14.90 -24.62
CA SER A 275 -4.98 16.22 -25.17
C SER A 275 -4.60 17.35 -24.20
N GLU A 276 -4.30 18.53 -24.74
CA GLU A 276 -3.92 19.70 -23.93
C GLU A 276 -5.00 20.09 -22.93
N ALA A 277 -6.27 20.07 -23.37
CA ALA A 277 -7.42 20.33 -22.50
C ALA A 277 -7.50 19.34 -21.33
N PHE A 278 -7.24 18.05 -21.59
CA PHE A 278 -7.23 17.02 -20.54
C PHE A 278 -6.09 17.27 -19.55
N SER A 279 -4.88 17.50 -20.06
CA SER A 279 -3.70 17.83 -19.25
C SER A 279 -3.94 19.06 -18.36
N TRP A 280 -4.56 20.11 -18.90
CA TRP A 280 -4.90 21.32 -18.15
C TRP A 280 -5.80 21.02 -16.94
N ILE A 281 -6.83 20.19 -17.11
CA ILE A 281 -7.69 19.77 -15.98
C ILE A 281 -6.88 19.01 -14.94
N LEU A 282 -6.04 18.06 -15.36
CA LEU A 282 -5.21 17.27 -14.44
C LEU A 282 -4.22 18.12 -13.63
N ASN A 283 -3.75 19.25 -14.21
CA ASN A 283 -2.84 20.20 -13.58
C ASN A 283 -3.50 21.08 -12.50
N MET A 284 -4.83 21.09 -12.37
CA MET A 284 -5.52 21.92 -11.36
C MET A 284 -5.10 21.55 -9.92
N PRO A 285 -5.22 22.46 -8.94
CA PRO A 285 -4.89 22.12 -7.54
C PRO A 285 -6.01 21.33 -6.84
N SER A 286 -7.28 21.65 -7.10
CA SER A 286 -8.45 21.10 -6.41
C SER A 286 -8.91 19.76 -6.99
N MET A 287 -8.86 18.69 -6.19
CA MET A 287 -9.33 17.35 -6.59
C MET A 287 -10.84 17.28 -6.91
N PRO A 288 -11.74 17.89 -6.11
CA PRO A 288 -13.17 17.94 -6.44
C PRO A 288 -13.45 18.59 -7.81
N ASP A 289 -12.75 19.67 -8.14
CA ASP A 289 -12.92 20.37 -9.41
C ASP A 289 -12.44 19.55 -10.60
N LYS A 290 -11.31 18.84 -10.46
CA LYS A 290 -10.84 17.88 -11.48
C LYS A 290 -11.91 16.85 -11.80
N LEU A 291 -12.44 16.21 -10.75
CA LEU A 291 -13.45 15.16 -10.90
C LEU A 291 -14.71 15.68 -11.59
N ARG A 292 -15.17 16.89 -11.21
CA ARG A 292 -16.35 17.52 -11.81
C ARG A 292 -16.15 17.77 -13.31
N LEU A 293 -15.03 18.39 -13.70
CA LEU A 293 -14.75 18.74 -15.09
C LEU A 293 -14.49 17.50 -15.98
N LEU A 294 -13.79 16.49 -15.45
CA LEU A 294 -13.58 15.23 -16.16
C LEU A 294 -14.90 14.50 -16.40
N LYS A 295 -15.79 14.44 -15.41
CA LYS A 295 -17.12 13.82 -15.55
C LYS A 295 -18.06 14.60 -16.47
N SER A 296 -17.93 15.92 -16.57
CA SER A 296 -18.75 16.70 -17.50
C SER A 296 -18.25 16.67 -18.94
N GLY A 297 -16.93 16.54 -19.15
CA GLY A 297 -16.31 16.72 -20.47
C GLY A 297 -15.76 15.46 -21.14
N PHE A 298 -15.27 14.48 -20.37
CA PHE A 298 -14.45 13.38 -20.92
C PHE A 298 -14.91 11.98 -20.52
N VAL A 299 -15.45 11.83 -19.31
CA VAL A 299 -15.91 10.55 -18.78
C VAL A 299 -17.44 10.49 -18.89
N PRO A 300 -18.00 9.67 -19.81
CA PRO A 300 -19.45 9.44 -19.89
C PRO A 300 -20.06 9.06 -18.53
N ARG A 301 -21.30 9.49 -18.29
CA ARG A 301 -22.02 9.23 -17.03
C ARG A 301 -22.39 7.76 -16.86
N GLU A 302 -22.71 7.09 -17.96
CA GLU A 302 -23.13 5.69 -17.98
C GLU A 302 -22.11 4.85 -18.74
N LEU A 303 -21.83 3.66 -18.20
CA LEU A 303 -20.99 2.66 -18.83
C LEU A 303 -21.86 1.71 -19.66
N SER A 304 -21.79 1.84 -20.99
CA SER A 304 -22.53 1.06 -21.97
C SER A 304 -21.59 0.54 -23.05
N PRO A 305 -22.02 -0.39 -23.93
CA PRO A 305 -21.19 -0.85 -25.06
C PRO A 305 -20.63 0.30 -25.91
N GLN A 306 -21.39 1.39 -26.08
CA GLN A 306 -21.01 2.54 -26.91
C GLN A 306 -20.06 3.50 -26.18
N THR A 307 -20.17 3.62 -24.85
CA THR A 307 -19.36 4.55 -24.05
C THR A 307 -18.12 3.90 -23.43
N HIS A 308 -18.07 2.56 -23.38
CA HIS A 308 -17.02 1.76 -22.74
C HIS A 308 -15.61 2.19 -23.12
N ALA A 309 -15.29 2.21 -24.42
CA ALA A 309 -13.96 2.58 -24.87
C ALA A 309 -13.60 4.00 -24.40
N LYS A 310 -14.50 4.98 -24.60
CA LYS A 310 -14.29 6.38 -24.22
C LYS A 310 -13.99 6.54 -22.72
N VAL A 311 -14.77 5.87 -21.87
CA VAL A 311 -14.53 5.86 -20.41
C VAL A 311 -13.13 5.37 -20.11
N PHE A 312 -12.75 4.19 -20.60
CA PHE A 312 -11.46 3.60 -20.25
C PHE A 312 -10.26 4.30 -20.91
N HIS A 313 -10.41 4.93 -22.09
CA HIS A 313 -9.37 5.82 -22.62
C HIS A 313 -9.07 6.97 -21.66
N ALA A 314 -10.11 7.64 -21.15
CA ALA A 314 -9.93 8.73 -20.19
C ALA A 314 -9.27 8.23 -18.89
N LEU A 315 -9.67 7.07 -18.37
CA LEU A 315 -9.07 6.49 -17.16
C LEU A 315 -7.59 6.14 -17.35
N LEU A 316 -7.22 5.57 -18.51
CA LEU A 316 -5.84 5.26 -18.85
C LEU A 316 -4.98 6.53 -18.98
N HIS A 317 -5.52 7.62 -19.53
CA HIS A 317 -4.83 8.92 -19.58
C HIS A 317 -4.61 9.52 -18.20
N ILE A 318 -5.58 9.39 -17.29
CA ILE A 318 -5.43 9.82 -15.88
C ILE A 318 -4.31 9.03 -15.19
N GLU A 319 -4.27 7.72 -15.42
CA GLU A 319 -3.26 6.83 -14.86
C GLU A 319 -1.87 7.09 -15.45
N GLU A 320 -1.79 7.31 -16.78
CA GLU A 320 -0.56 7.69 -17.47
C GLU A 320 0.01 8.99 -16.89
N TYR A 321 -0.84 9.99 -16.71
CA TYR A 321 -0.43 11.28 -16.16
C TYR A 321 0.13 11.16 -14.74
N GLN A 322 -0.54 10.40 -13.87
CA GLN A 322 0.01 10.14 -12.52
C GLN A 322 1.34 9.38 -12.59
N SER A 323 1.44 8.39 -13.49
CA SER A 323 2.66 7.61 -13.69
C SER A 323 3.84 8.48 -14.13
N LYS A 324 3.61 9.49 -14.98
CA LYS A 324 4.63 10.48 -15.38
C LYS A 324 5.10 11.30 -14.19
N ILE A 325 4.18 11.82 -13.37
CA ILE A 325 4.55 12.57 -12.16
C ILE A 325 5.37 11.70 -11.20
N ASP A 326 4.99 10.44 -11.05
CA ASP A 326 5.65 9.56 -10.10
C ASP A 326 7.06 9.15 -10.55
N ILE A 327 7.29 8.96 -11.85
CA ILE A 327 8.62 8.61 -12.37
C ILE A 327 9.58 9.81 -12.33
N GLU A 328 9.06 11.05 -12.51
CA GLU A 328 9.84 12.29 -12.41
C GLU A 328 10.47 12.49 -11.02
N ARG A 329 9.87 11.93 -9.96
CA ARG A 329 10.41 12.00 -8.58
C ARG A 329 11.77 11.32 -8.42
N TYR A 330 12.12 10.42 -9.34
CA TYR A 330 13.41 9.73 -9.33
C TYR A 330 14.50 10.50 -10.07
N ALA A 331 14.18 11.62 -10.72
CA ALA A 331 15.17 12.45 -11.40
C ALA A 331 16.36 12.76 -10.49
N GLN A 332 17.54 12.72 -11.08
CA GLN A 332 18.81 12.96 -10.39
C GLN A 332 19.49 14.16 -11.00
N GLU A 333 20.25 14.88 -10.19
CA GLU A 333 21.08 16.00 -10.62
C GLU A 333 22.50 15.73 -10.17
N ASP A 334 23.47 16.28 -10.92
CA ASP A 334 24.88 16.23 -10.56
C ASP A 334 25.47 14.80 -10.45
N VAL A 335 25.10 13.91 -11.39
CA VAL A 335 25.56 12.51 -11.40
C VAL A 335 26.56 12.21 -12.50
N THR A 336 27.40 11.19 -12.30
CA THR A 336 28.42 10.75 -13.27
C THR A 336 28.02 9.43 -13.94
N LEU A 337 28.46 9.23 -15.18
CA LEU A 337 28.29 7.97 -15.91
C LEU A 337 29.63 7.24 -16.05
N GLU A 338 29.66 5.94 -15.75
CA GLU A 338 30.86 5.10 -15.87
C GLU A 338 30.84 4.29 -17.17
N ALA A 339 31.82 4.49 -18.05
CA ALA A 339 31.90 3.77 -19.32
C ALA A 339 32.57 2.38 -19.16
N ASP A 340 32.01 1.37 -19.83
CA ASP A 340 32.53 0.01 -19.94
C ASP A 340 33.15 -0.25 -21.32
N ARG A 341 34.06 -1.23 -21.41
CA ARG A 341 34.75 -1.64 -22.65
C ARG A 341 33.80 -2.12 -23.75
N ARG A 342 32.58 -2.51 -23.39
CA ARG A 342 31.50 -2.95 -24.29
C ARG A 342 30.64 -1.79 -24.85
N GLY A 343 31.03 -0.54 -24.59
CA GLY A 343 30.29 0.66 -25.02
C GLY A 343 29.01 0.94 -24.21
N LEU A 344 28.92 0.40 -23.00
CA LEU A 344 27.82 0.66 -22.05
C LEU A 344 28.22 1.77 -21.09
N TYR A 345 27.27 2.63 -20.74
CA TYR A 345 27.40 3.67 -19.73
C TYR A 345 26.56 3.31 -18.51
N TYR A 346 27.21 3.15 -17.36
CA TYR A 346 26.54 2.80 -16.11
C TYR A 346 26.12 4.03 -15.33
N LEU A 347 24.84 4.06 -14.95
CA LEU A 347 24.25 5.04 -14.05
C LEU A 347 23.90 4.36 -12.73
N ILE A 348 24.35 4.92 -11.61
CA ILE A 348 23.94 4.47 -10.27
C ILE A 348 22.54 5.02 -9.97
N VAL A 349 21.62 4.15 -9.63
CA VAL A 349 20.23 4.51 -9.34
C VAL A 349 19.87 4.02 -7.92
N PRO A 350 19.91 4.92 -6.91
CA PRO A 350 19.56 4.54 -5.54
C PRO A 350 18.13 3.99 -5.48
N GLY A 351 17.96 2.80 -4.91
CA GLY A 351 16.66 2.11 -4.85
C GLY A 351 16.35 1.20 -6.05
N LEU A 352 17.26 1.05 -7.03
CA LEU A 352 17.07 0.15 -8.17
C LEU A 352 16.88 -1.32 -7.77
N ALA A 353 17.63 -1.80 -6.78
CA ALA A 353 17.47 -3.14 -6.20
C ALA A 353 16.06 -3.37 -5.64
N GLU A 354 15.38 -2.27 -5.29
CA GLU A 354 14.02 -2.23 -4.76
C GLU A 354 12.97 -1.95 -5.86
N LYS A 355 13.40 -1.96 -7.14
CA LYS A 355 12.63 -1.58 -8.33
C LYS A 355 12.05 -0.16 -8.23
N ARG A 356 12.86 0.80 -7.75
CA ARG A 356 12.50 2.22 -7.59
C ARG A 356 13.57 3.15 -8.18
N PRO A 357 13.37 3.68 -9.40
CA PRO A 357 12.30 3.36 -10.35
C PRO A 357 12.40 1.91 -10.85
N SER A 358 11.26 1.33 -11.25
CA SER A 358 11.24 0.01 -11.87
C SER A 358 11.72 0.16 -13.31
N LEU A 359 12.95 -0.26 -13.57
CA LEU A 359 13.57 -0.22 -14.89
C LEU A 359 13.75 -1.62 -15.44
N ILE A 360 13.39 -1.80 -16.70
CA ILE A 360 13.59 -3.03 -17.47
C ILE A 360 14.42 -2.74 -18.73
N VAL A 361 14.95 -3.80 -19.34
CA VAL A 361 15.64 -3.70 -20.62
C VAL A 361 14.70 -3.11 -21.68
N GLY A 362 15.16 -2.06 -22.35
CA GLY A 362 14.40 -1.26 -23.33
C GLY A 362 13.82 0.05 -22.80
N ASP A 363 13.84 0.29 -21.48
CA ASP A 363 13.40 1.57 -20.91
C ASP A 363 14.34 2.72 -21.30
N GLN A 364 13.80 3.94 -21.23
CA GLN A 364 14.43 5.15 -21.73
C GLN A 364 14.84 6.07 -20.57
N ILE A 365 16.07 6.57 -20.62
CA ILE A 365 16.62 7.51 -19.66
C ILE A 365 17.21 8.70 -20.42
N LEU A 366 16.75 9.90 -20.10
CA LEU A 366 17.25 11.14 -20.67
C LEU A 366 18.38 11.69 -19.81
N VAL A 367 19.45 12.12 -20.47
CA VAL A 367 20.64 12.67 -19.83
C VAL A 367 21.03 14.00 -20.48
N GLN A 368 21.29 15.01 -19.67
CA GLN A 368 21.79 16.32 -20.09
C GLN A 368 23.04 16.68 -19.30
N HIS A 369 23.98 17.43 -19.89
CA HIS A 369 25.12 17.96 -19.14
C HIS A 369 24.65 18.88 -18.00
N HIS A 370 25.17 18.66 -16.78
CA HIS A 370 24.79 19.46 -15.61
C HIS A 370 25.12 20.94 -15.85
N ARG A 371 24.15 21.84 -15.58
CA ARG A 371 24.25 23.30 -15.81
C ARG A 371 24.54 23.71 -17.26
N SER A 372 24.16 22.88 -18.24
CA SER A 372 24.24 23.27 -19.64
C SER A 372 23.28 24.43 -19.97
N ALA A 373 23.78 25.46 -20.64
CA ALA A 373 22.94 26.52 -21.24
C ALA A 373 22.18 26.04 -22.49
N ARG A 374 22.60 24.91 -23.08
CA ARG A 374 21.93 24.29 -24.25
C ARG A 374 20.93 23.24 -23.80
N SER A 375 19.75 23.22 -24.43
CA SER A 375 18.65 22.27 -24.18
C SER A 375 18.90 20.86 -24.70
N ASN A 376 20.08 20.50 -25.20
CA ASN A 376 20.29 19.18 -25.81
C ASN A 376 20.27 18.04 -24.79
N TRP A 377 19.29 17.14 -24.92
CA TRP A 377 19.16 15.91 -24.16
C TRP A 377 19.60 14.70 -24.99
N TRP A 378 20.11 13.68 -24.32
CA TRP A 378 20.50 12.41 -24.93
C TRP A 378 19.63 11.29 -24.37
N ARG A 379 18.97 10.53 -25.24
CA ARG A 379 18.19 9.36 -24.83
C ARG A 379 19.08 8.13 -24.80
N GLY A 380 19.21 7.54 -23.64
CA GLY A 380 19.87 6.25 -23.41
C GLY A 380 18.83 5.16 -23.27
N TYR A 381 19.06 4.01 -23.92
CA TYR A 381 18.24 2.82 -23.71
C TYR A 381 18.92 1.83 -22.76
N VAL A 382 18.14 1.31 -21.82
CA VAL A 382 18.58 0.29 -20.87
C VAL A 382 18.85 -1.02 -21.62
N HIS A 383 20.08 -1.50 -21.55
CA HIS A 383 20.51 -2.79 -22.10
C HIS A 383 20.73 -3.84 -21.01
N GLU A 384 21.10 -3.40 -19.81
CA GLU A 384 21.38 -4.28 -18.68
C GLU A 384 20.93 -3.59 -17.38
N VAL A 385 20.34 -4.35 -16.46
CA VAL A 385 19.95 -3.88 -15.12
C VAL A 385 20.72 -4.72 -14.12
N GLN A 386 21.54 -4.07 -13.29
CA GLN A 386 22.24 -4.70 -12.17
C GLN A 386 21.58 -4.29 -10.84
N LEU A 387 22.16 -4.69 -9.70
CA LEU A 387 21.56 -4.45 -8.38
C LEU A 387 21.33 -2.96 -8.09
N ASP A 388 22.31 -2.10 -8.32
CA ASP A 388 22.27 -0.66 -7.98
C ASP A 388 22.59 0.27 -9.16
N ARG A 389 22.88 -0.29 -10.33
CA ARG A 389 23.22 0.45 -11.54
C ARG A 389 22.57 -0.11 -12.80
N VAL A 390 22.32 0.76 -13.77
CA VAL A 390 21.77 0.42 -15.09
C VAL A 390 22.80 0.71 -16.19
N GLY A 391 22.95 -0.22 -17.12
CA GLY A 391 23.79 -0.08 -18.31
C GLY A 391 23.00 0.49 -19.47
N LEU A 392 23.40 1.67 -19.95
CA LEU A 392 22.77 2.43 -21.02
C LEU A 392 23.62 2.44 -22.29
N ARG A 393 22.96 2.48 -23.46
CA ARG A 393 23.61 2.90 -24.71
C ARG A 393 22.95 4.15 -25.24
N PHE A 394 23.79 5.08 -25.68
CA PHE A 394 23.42 6.35 -26.28
C PHE A 394 23.79 6.37 -27.76
N HIS A 395 23.50 7.47 -28.44
CA HIS A 395 23.93 7.71 -29.80
C HIS A 395 25.48 7.65 -29.92
N VAL A 396 26.00 7.26 -31.09
CA VAL A 396 27.45 7.16 -31.36
C VAL A 396 28.25 8.45 -31.12
N ASN A 397 27.57 9.60 -31.09
CA ASN A 397 28.16 10.91 -30.83
C ASN A 397 28.22 11.26 -29.33
N PHE A 398 27.61 10.45 -28.46
CA PHE A 398 27.68 10.65 -27.03
C PHE A 398 29.04 10.18 -26.49
N LYS A 399 29.96 11.13 -26.31
CA LYS A 399 31.33 10.86 -25.82
C LYS A 399 31.65 11.75 -24.62
N PRO A 400 31.17 11.39 -23.41
CA PRO A 400 31.37 12.19 -22.23
C PRO A 400 32.83 12.15 -21.75
N LEU A 401 33.34 13.27 -21.22
CA LEU A 401 34.65 13.33 -20.58
C LEU A 401 34.62 12.64 -19.22
N LYS A 402 35.75 12.08 -18.77
CA LYS A 402 35.84 11.39 -17.47
C LYS A 402 35.54 12.38 -16.33
N GLY A 403 34.60 12.01 -15.44
CA GLY A 403 34.16 12.86 -14.33
C GLY A 403 33.15 13.95 -14.71
N GLN A 404 32.68 13.98 -15.96
CA GLN A 404 31.63 14.89 -16.38
C GLN A 404 30.31 14.56 -15.67
N LYS A 405 29.62 15.63 -15.24
CA LYS A 405 28.38 15.56 -14.46
C LYS A 405 27.16 15.80 -15.34
N PHE A 406 26.07 15.13 -15.00
CA PHE A 406 24.84 15.08 -15.78
C PHE A 406 23.60 15.22 -14.89
N ASP A 407 22.55 15.75 -15.49
CA ASP A 407 21.19 15.70 -14.97
C ASP A 407 20.43 14.58 -15.69
N VAL A 408 19.72 13.77 -14.90
CA VAL A 408 19.07 12.55 -15.38
C VAL A 408 17.56 12.64 -15.14
N ARG A 409 16.80 12.31 -16.18
CA ARG A 409 15.34 12.15 -16.12
C ARG A 409 14.95 10.78 -16.64
N PHE A 410 13.99 10.15 -15.98
CA PHE A 410 13.47 8.85 -16.36
C PHE A 410 12.21 9.04 -17.22
N GLU A 411 12.13 8.38 -18.37
CA GLU A 411 10.94 8.41 -19.22
C GLU A 411 10.03 7.23 -18.89
N LEU A 412 8.73 7.50 -18.75
CA LEU A 412 7.72 6.46 -18.53
C LEU A 412 7.63 5.57 -19.77
N ASN A 413 7.80 4.26 -19.59
CA ASN A 413 7.49 3.29 -20.63
C ASN A 413 5.97 3.22 -20.86
N ARG A 414 5.50 3.87 -21.93
CA ARG A 414 4.08 3.94 -22.29
C ARG A 414 3.55 2.68 -22.99
N LEU A 415 4.38 1.66 -23.24
CA LEU A 415 3.99 0.50 -24.05
C LEU A 415 2.74 -0.20 -23.50
N THR A 416 2.72 -0.48 -22.19
CA THR A 416 1.59 -1.17 -21.54
C THR A 416 0.30 -0.38 -21.68
N LEU A 417 0.34 0.93 -21.39
CA LEU A 417 -0.81 1.84 -21.53
C LEU A 417 -1.29 1.94 -22.98
N ARG A 418 -0.37 2.07 -23.94
CA ARG A 418 -0.68 2.11 -25.36
C ARG A 418 -1.29 0.81 -25.87
N ARG A 419 -0.86 -0.35 -25.37
CA ARG A 419 -1.47 -1.64 -25.71
C ARG A 419 -2.87 -1.79 -25.12
N MET A 420 -3.11 -1.28 -23.92
CA MET A 420 -4.46 -1.20 -23.35
C MET A 420 -5.38 -0.31 -24.21
N HIS A 421 -4.90 0.87 -24.62
CA HIS A 421 -5.63 1.73 -25.56
C HIS A 421 -5.91 1.04 -26.91
N GLN A 422 -4.91 0.35 -27.47
CA GLN A 422 -5.10 -0.43 -28.69
C GLN A 422 -6.17 -1.50 -28.51
N GLY A 423 -6.15 -2.22 -27.38
CA GLY A 423 -7.18 -3.20 -27.04
C GLY A 423 -8.58 -2.58 -27.02
N LEU A 424 -8.73 -1.34 -26.54
CA LEU A 424 -10.00 -0.62 -26.55
C LEU A 424 -10.46 -0.25 -27.97
N ASP A 425 -9.55 0.12 -28.86
CA ASP A 425 -9.85 0.49 -30.25
C ASP A 425 -10.16 -0.69 -31.15
N VAL A 426 -9.66 -1.90 -30.83
CA VAL A 426 -9.98 -3.10 -31.62
C VAL A 426 -11.48 -3.39 -31.47
N GLY A 427 -12.25 -2.93 -32.45
CA GLY A 427 -13.70 -3.10 -32.54
C GLY A 427 -14.14 -4.52 -32.92
N GLY A 428 -15.46 -4.72 -33.04
CA GLY A 428 -16.02 -5.94 -33.61
C GLY A 428 -16.46 -7.02 -32.62
N GLN A 429 -16.74 -6.68 -31.35
CA GLN A 429 -17.22 -7.68 -30.39
C GLN A 429 -18.69 -7.55 -30.04
N SER A 430 -19.31 -8.72 -29.90
CA SER A 430 -20.68 -8.92 -29.46
C SER A 430 -20.83 -8.39 -28.03
N PRO A 431 -21.86 -7.56 -27.74
CA PRO A 431 -22.18 -7.07 -26.41
C PRO A 431 -22.14 -8.15 -25.32
N ARG A 432 -22.42 -9.43 -25.66
CA ARG A 432 -22.39 -10.57 -24.73
C ARG A 432 -21.11 -10.72 -23.90
N ILE A 433 -19.94 -10.32 -24.42
CA ILE A 433 -18.66 -10.53 -23.72
C ILE A 433 -18.45 -9.49 -22.62
N LEU A 434 -18.81 -8.24 -22.89
CA LEU A 434 -18.51 -7.12 -21.99
C LEU A 434 -19.74 -6.65 -21.20
N PHE A 435 -20.91 -6.77 -21.81
CA PHE A 435 -22.21 -6.37 -21.28
C PHE A 435 -23.20 -7.53 -21.51
N PRO A 436 -22.97 -8.69 -20.89
CA PRO A 436 -23.92 -9.80 -20.96
C PRO A 436 -25.30 -9.38 -20.43
N GLN A 437 -26.33 -10.00 -20.97
CA GLN A 437 -27.74 -9.78 -20.67
C GLN A 437 -28.40 -11.16 -20.66
N ASP A 438 -29.58 -11.30 -20.04
CA ASP A 438 -30.29 -12.59 -19.96
C ASP A 438 -30.51 -13.23 -21.33
N ALA A 439 -30.79 -12.42 -22.36
CA ALA A 439 -30.95 -12.89 -23.74
C ALA A 439 -29.70 -13.56 -24.33
N HIS A 440 -28.52 -13.28 -23.78
CA HIS A 440 -27.27 -13.93 -24.20
C HIS A 440 -27.05 -15.27 -23.48
N VAL A 441 -27.71 -15.50 -22.35
CA VAL A 441 -27.57 -16.72 -21.55
C VAL A 441 -28.46 -17.79 -22.17
N GLN A 442 -27.84 -18.86 -22.67
CA GLN A 442 -28.59 -19.99 -23.25
C GLN A 442 -29.12 -20.98 -22.18
N ASN A 443 -28.97 -20.64 -20.90
CA ASN A 443 -29.33 -21.45 -19.73
C ASN A 443 -28.80 -22.90 -19.78
N HIS A 444 -27.62 -23.07 -20.38
CA HIS A 444 -27.01 -24.39 -20.53
C HIS A 444 -26.28 -24.80 -19.25
N LYS A 445 -27.00 -25.45 -18.34
CA LYS A 445 -26.41 -26.13 -17.19
C LYS A 445 -25.98 -27.55 -17.60
N PRO A 446 -24.77 -28.01 -17.25
CA PRO A 446 -24.37 -29.38 -17.55
C PRO A 446 -25.31 -30.37 -16.85
N LEU A 447 -25.77 -31.38 -17.59
CA LEU A 447 -26.60 -32.47 -17.06
C LEU A 447 -25.77 -33.34 -16.10
N ASP A 448 -26.44 -33.91 -15.08
CA ASP A 448 -25.79 -34.80 -14.12
C ASP A 448 -25.13 -36.02 -14.79
N SER A 449 -25.74 -36.55 -15.86
CA SER A 449 -25.17 -37.63 -16.66
C SER A 449 -23.84 -37.22 -17.30
N THR A 450 -23.79 -36.01 -17.85
CA THR A 450 -22.59 -35.43 -18.48
C THR A 450 -21.46 -35.19 -17.48
N ILE A 451 -21.80 -34.74 -16.27
CA ILE A 451 -20.84 -34.57 -15.18
C ILE A 451 -20.27 -35.92 -14.76
N ARG A 452 -21.12 -36.94 -14.56
CA ARG A 452 -20.69 -38.29 -14.16
C ARG A 452 -19.91 -39.04 -15.24
N SER A 453 -20.20 -38.78 -16.52
CA SER A 453 -19.46 -39.38 -17.64
C SER A 453 -18.10 -38.72 -17.90
N LEU A 454 -17.84 -37.56 -17.29
CA LEU A 454 -16.57 -36.86 -17.45
C LEU A 454 -15.48 -37.63 -16.70
N ASN A 455 -14.45 -38.06 -17.42
CA ASN A 455 -13.29 -38.74 -16.84
C ASN A 455 -12.15 -37.72 -16.66
N PRO A 456 -11.97 -37.14 -15.46
CA PRO A 456 -10.97 -36.11 -15.26
C PRO A 456 -9.57 -36.70 -15.31
N PHE A 457 -8.64 -36.00 -15.96
CA PHE A 457 -7.22 -36.38 -15.97
C PHE A 457 -6.64 -36.32 -14.55
N ASN A 458 -7.07 -35.33 -13.76
CA ASN A 458 -6.77 -35.26 -12.34
C ASN A 458 -7.86 -35.95 -11.51
N ARG A 459 -7.52 -37.11 -10.91
CA ARG A 459 -8.44 -37.89 -10.06
C ARG A 459 -9.00 -37.11 -8.86
N TYR A 460 -8.26 -36.14 -8.33
CA TYR A 460 -8.74 -35.30 -7.22
C TYR A 460 -9.90 -34.39 -7.63
N ILE A 461 -9.96 -33.98 -8.90
CA ILE A 461 -11.10 -33.21 -9.42
C ILE A 461 -12.35 -34.10 -9.46
N GLY A 462 -12.21 -35.38 -9.81
CA GLY A 462 -13.33 -36.34 -9.85
C GLY A 462 -14.06 -36.54 -8.51
N GLN A 463 -13.46 -36.11 -7.39
CA GLN A 463 -14.04 -36.19 -6.05
C GLN A 463 -14.56 -34.82 -5.56
N ASN A 464 -14.56 -33.80 -6.42
CA ASN A 464 -14.91 -32.42 -6.09
C ASN A 464 -16.02 -31.92 -7.02
N ASP A 465 -17.26 -31.97 -6.54
CA ASP A 465 -18.45 -31.60 -7.33
C ASP A 465 -18.38 -30.19 -7.93
N PRO A 466 -18.02 -29.12 -7.18
CA PRO A 466 -17.82 -27.80 -7.77
C PRO A 466 -16.82 -27.78 -8.94
N GLN A 467 -15.69 -28.48 -8.82
CA GLN A 467 -14.70 -28.53 -9.89
C GLN A 467 -15.21 -29.32 -11.10
N MET A 468 -15.91 -30.44 -10.88
CA MET A 468 -16.53 -31.24 -11.96
C MET A 468 -17.61 -30.46 -12.70
N ILE A 469 -18.48 -29.73 -12.00
CA ILE A 469 -19.49 -28.85 -12.60
C ILE A 469 -18.81 -27.78 -13.47
N ALA A 470 -17.77 -27.13 -12.95
CA ALA A 470 -17.05 -26.10 -13.71
C ALA A 470 -16.40 -26.67 -14.97
N VAL A 471 -15.73 -27.82 -14.87
CA VAL A 471 -15.08 -28.49 -16.01
C VAL A 471 -16.10 -28.92 -17.07
N ALA A 472 -17.23 -29.51 -16.66
CA ALA A 472 -18.28 -29.92 -17.57
C ALA A 472 -18.94 -28.71 -18.26
N ALA A 473 -19.30 -27.67 -17.50
CA ALA A 473 -19.90 -26.46 -18.04
C ALA A 473 -18.97 -25.76 -19.04
N ILE A 474 -17.67 -25.67 -18.75
CA ILE A 474 -16.69 -25.03 -19.65
C ILE A 474 -16.47 -25.88 -20.91
N ARG A 475 -16.35 -27.21 -20.78
CA ARG A 475 -16.11 -28.12 -21.92
C ARG A 475 -17.26 -28.06 -22.94
N ASP A 476 -18.50 -28.03 -22.43
CA ASP A 476 -19.71 -28.10 -23.25
C ASP A 476 -20.30 -26.72 -23.55
N LEU A 477 -19.57 -25.65 -23.22
CA LEU A 477 -20.00 -24.27 -23.41
C LEU A 477 -20.25 -23.97 -24.90
N PRO A 478 -21.48 -23.63 -25.33
CA PRO A 478 -21.76 -23.35 -26.74
C PRO A 478 -20.95 -22.17 -27.26
N PRO A 479 -20.43 -22.22 -28.51
CA PRO A 479 -19.80 -21.06 -29.14
C PRO A 479 -20.74 -19.86 -29.13
N GLY A 480 -20.25 -18.71 -28.64
CA GLY A 480 -21.10 -17.53 -28.53
C GLY A 480 -21.78 -17.35 -27.18
N SER A 481 -21.41 -18.13 -26.16
CA SER A 481 -21.91 -17.95 -24.79
C SER A 481 -21.31 -16.71 -24.11
N PRO A 482 -21.98 -16.07 -23.13
CA PRO A 482 -21.35 -15.03 -22.32
C PRO A 482 -20.12 -15.59 -21.57
N PRO A 483 -19.27 -14.72 -20.99
CA PRO A 483 -18.12 -15.16 -20.22
C PRO A 483 -18.54 -16.16 -19.13
N PHE A 484 -17.75 -17.21 -18.95
CA PHE A 484 -17.93 -18.15 -17.85
C PHE A 484 -16.93 -17.85 -16.74
N VAL A 485 -17.41 -17.74 -15.50
CA VAL A 485 -16.60 -17.37 -14.34
C VAL A 485 -16.31 -18.58 -13.44
N VAL A 486 -15.04 -18.85 -13.21
CA VAL A 486 -14.59 -19.74 -12.13
C VAL A 486 -14.20 -18.88 -10.94
N PHE A 487 -15.13 -18.70 -10.01
CA PHE A 487 -14.86 -18.02 -8.75
C PHE A 487 -14.20 -19.01 -7.79
N GLY A 488 -12.92 -18.85 -7.53
CA GLY A 488 -12.25 -19.67 -6.52
C GLY A 488 -11.58 -18.85 -5.44
N PRO A 489 -12.07 -18.96 -4.20
CA PRO A 489 -11.38 -18.51 -2.99
C PRO A 489 -9.94 -19.06 -2.86
N PRO A 490 -9.13 -18.58 -1.90
CA PRO A 490 -7.76 -19.05 -1.70
C PRO A 490 -7.72 -20.58 -1.52
N GLY A 491 -6.76 -21.24 -2.16
CA GLY A 491 -6.52 -22.68 -1.95
C GLY A 491 -7.59 -23.63 -2.53
N THR A 492 -8.55 -23.16 -3.33
CA THR A 492 -9.64 -24.01 -3.87
C THR A 492 -9.34 -24.71 -5.19
N GLY A 493 -8.11 -24.55 -5.70
CA GLY A 493 -7.67 -25.26 -6.91
C GLY A 493 -8.07 -24.62 -8.23
N LYS A 494 -8.43 -23.32 -8.28
CA LYS A 494 -8.76 -22.55 -9.50
C LYS A 494 -7.95 -22.93 -10.74
N THR A 495 -6.63 -22.76 -10.67
CA THR A 495 -5.72 -23.01 -11.78
C THR A 495 -5.76 -24.48 -12.20
N VAL A 496 -5.91 -25.41 -11.25
CA VAL A 496 -6.03 -26.85 -11.55
C VAL A 496 -7.33 -27.14 -12.30
N THR A 497 -8.44 -26.51 -11.90
CA THR A 497 -9.75 -26.64 -12.55
C THR A 497 -9.73 -26.14 -13.99
N ILE A 498 -9.17 -24.95 -14.25
CA ILE A 498 -9.12 -24.43 -15.62
C ILE A 498 -8.17 -25.23 -16.51
N ILE A 499 -7.07 -25.77 -15.96
CA ILE A 499 -6.14 -26.63 -16.71
C ILE A 499 -6.84 -27.94 -17.10
N GLU A 500 -7.60 -28.52 -16.18
CA GLU A 500 -8.43 -29.70 -16.47
C GLU A 500 -9.43 -29.40 -17.58
N ALA A 501 -10.16 -28.27 -17.49
CA ALA A 501 -11.11 -27.85 -18.51
C ALA A 501 -10.44 -27.66 -19.89
N MET A 502 -9.27 -27.03 -19.95
CA MET A 502 -8.50 -26.89 -21.20
C MET A 502 -8.15 -28.27 -21.78
N ARG A 503 -7.69 -29.21 -20.97
CA ARG A 503 -7.34 -30.56 -21.43
C ARG A 503 -8.56 -31.33 -21.94
N GLN A 504 -9.70 -31.23 -21.25
CA GLN A 504 -10.96 -31.85 -21.66
C GLN A 504 -11.45 -31.27 -23.00
N ILE A 505 -11.37 -29.95 -23.19
CA ILE A 505 -11.67 -29.30 -24.48
C ILE A 505 -10.75 -29.84 -25.60
N LEU A 506 -9.44 -29.90 -25.34
CA LEU A 506 -8.46 -30.35 -26.34
C LEU A 506 -8.63 -31.82 -26.73
N GLN A 507 -9.07 -32.67 -25.78
CA GLN A 507 -9.40 -34.07 -26.00
C GLN A 507 -10.69 -34.23 -26.80
N ALA A 508 -11.74 -33.48 -26.44
CA ALA A 508 -13.05 -33.57 -27.08
C ALA A 508 -13.07 -32.98 -28.49
N ASN A 509 -12.29 -31.91 -28.73
CA ASN A 509 -12.29 -31.20 -30.01
C ASN A 509 -10.85 -31.01 -30.56
N PRO A 510 -10.44 -31.80 -31.56
CA PRO A 510 -9.13 -31.68 -32.21
C PRO A 510 -8.87 -30.30 -32.87
N LYS A 511 -9.93 -29.58 -33.26
CA LYS A 511 -9.84 -28.25 -33.88
C LYS A 511 -9.78 -27.12 -32.85
N ALA A 512 -10.00 -27.42 -31.56
CA ALA A 512 -9.94 -26.41 -30.52
C ALA A 512 -8.52 -25.80 -30.42
N ARG A 513 -8.51 -24.46 -30.37
CA ARG A 513 -7.33 -23.63 -30.09
C ARG A 513 -7.59 -22.76 -28.88
N ILE A 514 -6.62 -22.71 -27.98
CA ILE A 514 -6.74 -22.06 -26.67
C ILE A 514 -5.66 -20.97 -26.54
N LEU A 515 -6.10 -19.76 -26.18
CA LEU A 515 -5.22 -18.73 -25.64
C LEU A 515 -5.41 -18.68 -24.13
N ALA A 516 -4.37 -19.02 -23.38
CA ALA A 516 -4.37 -18.93 -21.92
C ALA A 516 -3.51 -17.74 -21.48
N CYS A 517 -4.14 -16.80 -20.78
CA CYS A 517 -3.52 -15.58 -20.32
C CYS A 517 -3.54 -15.50 -18.80
N ALA A 518 -2.57 -14.77 -18.26
CA ALA A 518 -2.61 -14.29 -16.88
C ALA A 518 -2.02 -12.88 -16.79
N PRO A 519 -2.36 -12.08 -15.76
CA PRO A 519 -1.79 -10.74 -15.61
C PRO A 519 -0.29 -10.74 -15.26
N SER A 520 0.24 -11.82 -14.67
CA SER A 520 1.66 -11.93 -14.28
C SER A 520 2.37 -13.08 -14.99
N ASN A 521 3.71 -12.96 -15.13
CA ASN A 521 4.51 -14.03 -15.72
C ASN A 521 4.50 -15.30 -14.88
N ALA A 522 4.59 -15.18 -13.54
CA ALA A 522 4.53 -16.34 -12.65
C ALA A 522 3.24 -17.16 -12.81
N ALA A 523 2.08 -16.50 -12.92
CA ALA A 523 0.82 -17.20 -13.15
C ALA A 523 0.76 -17.85 -14.54
N ALA A 524 1.23 -17.16 -15.58
CA ALA A 524 1.31 -17.72 -16.93
C ALA A 524 2.28 -18.93 -17.01
N ASP A 525 3.38 -18.89 -16.26
CA ASP A 525 4.33 -19.99 -16.20
C ASP A 525 3.72 -21.22 -15.53
N ILE A 526 2.99 -21.06 -14.42
CA ILE A 526 2.27 -22.18 -13.76
C ILE A 526 1.28 -22.84 -14.72
N ILE A 527 0.56 -22.06 -15.53
CA ILE A 527 -0.34 -22.59 -16.56
C ILE A 527 0.46 -23.43 -17.57
N ALA A 528 1.55 -22.88 -18.11
CA ALA A 528 2.37 -23.57 -19.10
C ALA A 528 3.02 -24.85 -18.53
N GLU A 529 3.51 -24.82 -17.28
CA GLU A 529 4.12 -25.97 -16.61
C GLU A 529 3.13 -27.12 -16.49
N ARG A 530 1.90 -26.82 -16.07
CA ARG A 530 0.85 -27.85 -15.93
C ARG A 530 0.33 -28.37 -17.27
N LEU A 531 0.66 -27.70 -18.38
CA LEU A 531 0.33 -28.12 -19.73
C LEU A 531 1.50 -28.78 -20.47
N LEU A 532 2.67 -28.97 -19.83
CA LEU A 532 3.82 -29.68 -20.43
C LEU A 532 3.54 -31.15 -20.80
N VAL A 533 2.39 -31.69 -20.40
CA VAL A 533 1.87 -32.97 -20.90
C VAL A 533 1.53 -32.93 -22.40
N LEU A 534 1.36 -31.74 -22.97
CA LEU A 534 1.19 -31.51 -24.41
C LEU A 534 2.56 -31.55 -25.12
N THR A 535 2.55 -31.86 -26.41
CA THR A 535 3.80 -31.87 -27.19
C THR A 535 4.35 -30.46 -27.41
N LYS A 536 5.67 -30.34 -27.64
CA LYS A 536 6.33 -29.07 -28.00
C LYS A 536 5.77 -28.41 -29.25
N SER A 537 5.10 -29.17 -30.13
CA SER A 537 4.40 -28.66 -31.32
C SER A 537 2.98 -28.17 -31.04
N GLN A 538 2.40 -28.53 -29.89
CA GLN A 538 1.05 -28.14 -29.50
C GLN A 538 1.02 -26.94 -28.55
N LEU A 539 2.02 -26.81 -27.66
CA LEU A 539 2.10 -25.77 -26.64
C LEU A 539 3.20 -24.76 -26.95
N PHE A 540 2.87 -23.48 -26.85
CA PHE A 540 3.84 -22.38 -26.94
C PHE A 540 3.69 -21.38 -25.79
N ARG A 541 4.80 -21.09 -25.10
CA ARG A 541 4.89 -20.05 -24.06
C ARG A 541 5.47 -18.77 -24.68
N LEU A 542 4.59 -17.79 -24.90
CA LEU A 542 4.92 -16.49 -25.48
C LEU A 542 5.41 -15.51 -24.41
N ASN A 543 6.71 -15.24 -24.40
CA ASN A 543 7.37 -14.33 -23.45
C ASN A 543 7.64 -12.95 -24.09
N ALA A 544 7.69 -11.91 -23.25
CA ALA A 544 8.15 -10.60 -23.67
C ALA A 544 9.66 -10.62 -23.97
N PRO A 545 10.15 -9.92 -25.01
CA PRO A 545 11.58 -9.87 -25.32
C PRO A 545 12.44 -9.24 -24.22
N SER A 546 11.85 -8.38 -23.38
CA SER A 546 12.52 -7.74 -22.23
C SER A 546 12.68 -8.68 -21.03
N ARG A 547 12.02 -9.84 -21.01
CA ARG A 547 12.08 -10.80 -19.91
C ARG A 547 13.40 -11.57 -19.94
N SER A 548 14.08 -11.67 -18.80
CA SER A 548 15.29 -12.51 -18.70
C SER A 548 14.95 -14.00 -18.81
N ALA A 549 15.67 -14.71 -19.68
CA ALA A 549 15.53 -16.17 -19.81
C ALA A 549 15.96 -16.93 -18.55
N SER A 550 16.79 -16.34 -17.68
CA SER A 550 17.18 -16.94 -16.40
C SER A 550 16.02 -17.10 -15.42
N HIS A 551 14.96 -16.30 -15.58
CA HIS A 551 13.77 -16.37 -14.74
C HIS A 551 12.75 -17.41 -15.21
N LEU A 552 13.02 -18.09 -16.34
CA LEU A 552 12.14 -19.11 -16.87
C LEU A 552 12.64 -20.51 -16.47
N PRO A 553 11.80 -21.33 -15.80
CA PRO A 553 12.11 -22.73 -15.48
C PRO A 553 12.60 -23.50 -16.71
N THR A 554 13.60 -24.36 -16.53
CA THR A 554 14.26 -25.10 -17.63
C THR A 554 13.27 -25.85 -18.51
N ALA A 555 12.25 -26.48 -17.92
CA ALA A 555 11.22 -27.20 -18.66
C ALA A 555 10.41 -26.30 -19.60
N LEU A 556 10.15 -25.05 -19.21
CA LEU A 556 9.43 -24.08 -20.04
C LEU A 556 10.27 -23.50 -21.17
N GLN A 557 11.60 -23.64 -21.11
CA GLN A 557 12.47 -23.16 -22.18
C GLN A 557 12.28 -23.96 -23.47
N GLU A 558 11.81 -25.22 -23.38
CA GLU A 558 11.58 -26.08 -24.55
C GLU A 558 10.31 -25.75 -25.33
N VAL A 559 9.35 -25.08 -24.68
CA VAL A 559 8.10 -24.60 -25.28
C VAL A 559 8.12 -23.09 -25.52
N SER A 560 9.29 -22.47 -25.37
CA SER A 560 9.55 -21.06 -25.66
C SER A 560 10.58 -20.94 -26.77
N ARG A 561 10.61 -19.80 -27.48
CA ARG A 561 11.61 -19.55 -28.53
C ARG A 561 12.62 -18.50 -28.08
N LYS A 562 13.90 -18.78 -28.28
CA LYS A 562 15.03 -17.90 -27.92
C LYS A 562 15.98 -17.75 -29.09
N ASN A 563 16.62 -16.59 -29.22
CA ASN A 563 17.69 -16.38 -30.19
C ASN A 563 19.06 -16.85 -29.65
N SER A 564 20.10 -16.72 -30.48
CA SER A 564 21.49 -17.09 -30.14
C SER A 564 22.07 -16.32 -28.94
N GLN A 565 21.49 -15.18 -28.57
CA GLN A 565 21.89 -14.36 -27.42
C GLN A 565 21.10 -14.70 -26.15
N GLY A 566 20.23 -15.72 -26.19
CA GLY A 566 19.44 -16.15 -25.04
C GLY A 566 18.25 -15.27 -24.70
N THR A 567 17.85 -14.35 -25.59
CA THR A 567 16.65 -13.50 -25.42
C THR A 567 15.44 -14.12 -26.11
N PHE A 568 14.24 -13.86 -25.59
CA PHE A 568 13.01 -14.41 -26.16
C PHE A 568 12.67 -13.78 -27.51
N GLU A 569 12.32 -14.61 -28.48
CA GLU A 569 11.91 -14.18 -29.82
C GLU A 569 10.51 -14.70 -30.17
N VAL A 570 9.84 -13.98 -31.06
CA VAL A 570 8.50 -14.32 -31.53
C VAL A 570 8.62 -15.05 -32.86
N PRO A 571 8.08 -16.28 -33.01
CA PRO A 571 8.11 -16.99 -34.27
C PRO A 571 7.23 -16.29 -35.34
N PRO A 572 7.47 -16.51 -36.64
CA PRO A 572 6.60 -16.02 -37.70
C PRO A 572 5.15 -16.47 -37.49
N VAL A 573 4.18 -15.64 -37.93
CA VAL A 573 2.75 -15.90 -37.73
C VAL A 573 2.29 -17.26 -38.26
N THR A 574 2.89 -17.76 -39.35
CA THR A 574 2.58 -19.05 -39.97
C THR A 574 3.00 -20.25 -39.11
N GLU A 575 4.04 -20.09 -38.30
CA GLU A 575 4.48 -21.10 -37.33
C GLU A 575 3.66 -20.97 -36.05
N LEU A 576 3.46 -19.74 -35.56
CA LEU A 576 2.68 -19.48 -34.35
C LEU A 576 1.24 -20.02 -34.47
N ALA A 577 0.62 -19.86 -35.64
CA ALA A 577 -0.74 -20.34 -35.91
C ALA A 577 -0.91 -21.87 -35.88
N LYS A 578 0.18 -22.64 -35.85
CA LYS A 578 0.14 -24.12 -35.77
C LYS A 578 -0.06 -24.61 -34.34
N PHE A 579 0.33 -23.83 -33.33
CA PHE A 579 0.16 -24.23 -31.93
C PHE A 579 -1.33 -24.32 -31.57
N ARG A 580 -1.68 -25.37 -30.81
CA ARG A 580 -3.05 -25.55 -30.29
C ARG A 580 -3.28 -24.73 -29.02
N VAL A 581 -2.23 -24.52 -28.24
CA VAL A 581 -2.29 -23.75 -27.00
C VAL A 581 -1.16 -22.73 -27.00
N VAL A 582 -1.53 -21.47 -26.80
CA VAL A 582 -0.58 -20.38 -26.56
C VAL A 582 -0.80 -19.85 -25.15
N VAL A 583 0.26 -19.85 -24.34
CA VAL A 583 0.26 -19.32 -22.98
C VAL A 583 1.05 -18.00 -22.96
N SER A 584 0.45 -16.93 -22.47
CA SER A 584 1.06 -15.59 -22.47
C SER A 584 0.62 -14.75 -21.28
N THR A 585 1.25 -13.60 -21.04
CA THR A 585 0.63 -12.58 -20.19
C THR A 585 -0.43 -11.80 -20.97
N CYS A 586 -1.39 -11.17 -20.29
CA CYS A 586 -2.40 -10.31 -20.93
C CYS A 586 -1.74 -9.28 -21.86
N LEU A 587 -0.66 -8.64 -21.42
CA LEU A 587 0.11 -7.70 -22.24
C LEU A 587 0.82 -8.38 -23.43
N SER A 588 1.49 -9.51 -23.21
CA SER A 588 2.25 -10.22 -24.27
C SER A 588 1.33 -10.75 -25.36
N SER A 589 0.07 -11.03 -25.06
CA SER A 589 -0.94 -11.43 -26.05
C SER A 589 -1.12 -10.40 -27.18
N SER A 590 -0.79 -9.11 -26.94
CA SER A 590 -0.80 -8.06 -27.97
C SER A 590 0.12 -8.35 -29.16
N VAL A 591 1.15 -9.17 -28.96
CA VAL A 591 2.05 -9.62 -30.04
C VAL A 591 1.26 -10.38 -31.10
N LEU A 592 0.31 -11.23 -30.70
CA LEU A 592 -0.48 -12.08 -31.60
C LEU A 592 -1.24 -11.24 -32.62
N TYR A 593 -1.96 -10.23 -32.14
CA TYR A 593 -2.63 -9.25 -32.98
C TYR A 593 -1.63 -8.39 -33.78
N GLY A 594 -0.54 -7.97 -33.13
CA GLY A 594 0.50 -7.14 -33.71
C GLY A 594 1.18 -7.74 -34.94
N ILE A 595 1.44 -9.06 -34.94
CA ILE A 595 2.03 -9.80 -36.07
C ILE A 595 1.00 -10.23 -37.12
N GLY A 596 -0.28 -9.91 -36.91
CA GLY A 596 -1.36 -10.17 -37.88
C GLY A 596 -2.07 -11.52 -37.72
N LEU A 597 -2.04 -12.16 -36.55
CA LEU A 597 -2.90 -13.32 -36.29
C LEU A 597 -4.39 -12.87 -36.32
N PRO A 598 -5.29 -13.57 -37.04
CA PRO A 598 -6.66 -13.11 -37.20
C PRO A 598 -7.47 -13.23 -35.91
N THR A 599 -8.41 -12.30 -35.71
CA THR A 599 -9.41 -12.39 -34.64
C THR A 599 -10.25 -13.66 -34.81
N GLY A 600 -10.58 -14.33 -33.70
CA GLY A 600 -11.29 -15.62 -33.73
C GLY A 600 -10.42 -16.83 -34.04
N HIS A 601 -9.09 -16.67 -34.18
CA HIS A 601 -8.18 -17.81 -34.33
C HIS A 601 -8.30 -18.80 -33.16
N PHE A 602 -8.52 -18.27 -31.95
CA PHE A 602 -8.74 -19.06 -30.75
C PHE A 602 -10.23 -19.30 -30.52
N SER A 603 -10.59 -20.58 -30.39
CA SER A 603 -11.94 -21.00 -29.98
C SER A 603 -12.25 -20.63 -28.54
N HIS A 604 -11.23 -20.64 -27.68
CA HIS A 604 -11.36 -20.35 -26.25
C HIS A 604 -10.25 -19.40 -25.81
N ILE A 605 -10.62 -18.43 -24.98
CA ILE A 605 -9.68 -17.57 -24.25
C ILE A 605 -9.90 -17.81 -22.77
N PHE A 606 -8.83 -18.14 -22.06
CA PHE A 606 -8.82 -18.25 -20.61
C PHE A 606 -7.99 -17.10 -20.03
N ILE A 607 -8.49 -16.46 -18.98
CA ILE A 607 -7.72 -15.51 -18.18
C ILE A 607 -7.74 -16.00 -16.74
N ASP A 608 -6.61 -16.52 -16.25
CA ASP A 608 -6.45 -16.84 -14.83
C ASP A 608 -6.04 -15.60 -14.03
N GLU A 609 -6.36 -15.59 -12.74
CA GLU A 609 -6.17 -14.43 -11.86
C GLU A 609 -6.76 -13.12 -12.44
N ALA A 610 -7.88 -13.22 -13.16
CA ALA A 610 -8.51 -12.11 -13.89
C ALA A 610 -8.86 -10.90 -13.00
N GLY A 611 -9.06 -11.14 -11.69
CA GLY A 611 -9.28 -10.08 -10.70
C GLY A 611 -8.08 -9.13 -10.53
N GLN A 612 -6.86 -9.56 -10.86
CA GLN A 612 -5.65 -8.74 -10.74
C GLN A 612 -5.41 -7.81 -11.92
N ALA A 613 -6.00 -8.09 -13.09
CA ALA A 613 -5.91 -7.22 -14.25
C ALA A 613 -6.97 -6.12 -14.17
N CYS A 614 -6.58 -4.89 -14.51
CA CYS A 614 -7.58 -3.88 -14.78
C CYS A 614 -8.33 -4.27 -16.07
N GLU A 615 -9.55 -3.80 -16.22
CA GLU A 615 -10.36 -4.19 -17.37
C GLU A 615 -9.64 -3.95 -18.72
N PRO A 616 -9.00 -2.79 -18.99
CA PRO A 616 -8.24 -2.59 -20.23
C PRO A 616 -7.07 -3.55 -20.44
N GLU A 617 -6.42 -4.02 -19.37
CA GLU A 617 -5.34 -5.00 -19.44
C GLU A 617 -5.86 -6.36 -19.90
N ALA A 618 -6.96 -6.84 -19.31
CA ALA A 618 -7.61 -8.08 -19.74
C ALA A 618 -8.12 -7.97 -21.19
N LEU A 619 -8.59 -6.79 -21.59
CA LEU A 619 -9.11 -6.53 -22.94
C LEU A 619 -8.04 -6.62 -24.04
N ILE A 620 -6.75 -6.52 -23.71
CA ILE A 620 -5.69 -6.78 -24.68
C ILE A 620 -5.86 -8.19 -25.26
N ALA A 621 -6.04 -9.21 -24.43
CA ALA A 621 -6.25 -10.57 -24.91
C ALA A 621 -7.65 -10.76 -25.52
N ILE A 622 -8.68 -10.18 -24.89
CA ILE A 622 -10.08 -10.41 -25.26
C ILE A 622 -10.40 -9.73 -26.60
N ARG A 623 -10.27 -8.40 -26.71
CA ARG A 623 -10.71 -7.66 -27.90
C ARG A 623 -9.85 -7.93 -29.12
N THR A 624 -8.56 -8.18 -28.92
CA THR A 624 -7.64 -8.38 -30.05
C THR A 624 -7.71 -9.80 -30.62
N MET A 625 -8.22 -10.78 -29.87
CA MET A 625 -8.21 -12.19 -30.31
C MET A 625 -9.57 -12.89 -30.33
N ALA A 626 -10.60 -12.44 -29.60
CA ALA A 626 -11.93 -13.06 -29.66
C ALA A 626 -12.78 -12.53 -30.84
N ASN A 627 -13.72 -13.37 -31.28
CA ASN A 627 -14.80 -13.00 -32.19
C ASN A 627 -16.17 -13.44 -31.63
N SER A 628 -17.23 -13.38 -32.45
CA SER A 628 -18.59 -13.79 -32.06
C SER A 628 -18.73 -15.24 -31.62
N HIS A 629 -17.82 -16.14 -32.00
CA HIS A 629 -17.85 -17.58 -31.67
C HIS A 629 -16.83 -17.98 -30.60
N THR A 630 -15.93 -17.07 -30.18
CA THR A 630 -14.93 -17.36 -29.13
C THR A 630 -15.58 -17.38 -27.75
N ASN A 631 -15.30 -18.43 -26.98
CA ASN A 631 -15.72 -18.56 -25.59
C ASN A 631 -14.66 -17.94 -24.66
N LEU A 632 -15.11 -17.17 -23.67
CA LEU A 632 -14.25 -16.51 -22.69
C LEU A 632 -14.45 -17.15 -21.32
N ILE A 633 -13.36 -17.58 -20.69
CA ILE A 633 -13.35 -18.12 -19.33
C ILE A 633 -12.50 -17.20 -18.46
N LEU A 634 -13.08 -16.70 -17.38
CA LEU A 634 -12.40 -15.87 -16.38
C LEU A 634 -12.27 -16.66 -15.08
N SER A 635 -11.04 -16.86 -14.60
CA SER A 635 -10.77 -17.48 -13.30
C SER A 635 -10.18 -16.44 -12.37
N GLY A 636 -10.65 -16.39 -11.12
CA GLY A 636 -10.14 -15.46 -10.12
C GLY A 636 -10.96 -15.42 -8.85
N ASP A 637 -10.66 -14.43 -8.01
CA ASP A 637 -11.36 -14.17 -6.76
C ASP A 637 -11.66 -12.67 -6.60
N PRO A 638 -12.92 -12.22 -6.73
CA PRO A 638 -13.29 -10.81 -6.57
C PRO A 638 -13.15 -10.31 -5.11
N LYS A 639 -12.87 -11.19 -4.14
CA LYS A 639 -12.60 -10.85 -2.73
C LYS A 639 -11.10 -10.77 -2.39
N GLN A 640 -10.20 -11.06 -3.34
CA GLN A 640 -8.74 -10.87 -3.21
C GLN A 640 -8.27 -9.58 -3.91
N LEU A 641 -6.95 -9.38 -4.01
CA LEU A 641 -6.37 -8.16 -4.57
C LEU A 641 -6.85 -7.87 -5.99
N GLY A 642 -7.25 -6.62 -6.20
CA GLY A 642 -7.54 -6.05 -7.51
C GLY A 642 -6.29 -5.49 -8.20
N PRO A 643 -6.45 -4.83 -9.36
CA PRO A 643 -5.36 -4.16 -10.05
C PRO A 643 -4.73 -3.03 -9.21
N VAL A 644 -3.43 -2.86 -9.37
CA VAL A 644 -2.65 -1.79 -8.72
C VAL A 644 -2.75 -0.53 -9.57
N ILE A 645 -3.53 0.45 -9.11
CA ILE A 645 -3.73 1.74 -9.79
C ILE A 645 -3.08 2.88 -8.98
N ARG A 646 -2.25 3.66 -9.64
CA ARG A 646 -1.46 4.73 -9.02
C ARG A 646 -2.32 5.95 -8.71
N SER A 647 -3.14 6.37 -9.68
CA SER A 647 -3.97 7.56 -9.56
C SER A 647 -5.13 7.34 -8.59
N SER A 648 -5.23 8.20 -7.56
CA SER A 648 -6.39 8.21 -6.66
C SER A 648 -7.68 8.55 -7.39
N MET A 649 -7.56 9.39 -8.42
CA MET A 649 -8.67 9.77 -9.27
C MET A 649 -9.12 8.61 -10.16
N ALA A 650 -8.19 7.88 -10.79
CA ALA A 650 -8.57 6.72 -11.61
C ALA A 650 -9.25 5.63 -10.78
N LEU A 651 -8.82 5.41 -9.53
CA LEU A 651 -9.52 4.54 -8.58
C LEU A 651 -10.94 5.02 -8.29
N LYS A 652 -11.12 6.30 -7.94
CA LYS A 652 -12.44 6.90 -7.65
C LYS A 652 -13.39 6.83 -8.86
N LEU A 653 -12.85 6.78 -10.08
CA LEU A 653 -13.60 6.63 -11.31
C LEU A 653 -13.74 5.18 -11.80
N GLY A 654 -13.25 4.19 -11.05
CA GLY A 654 -13.50 2.77 -11.29
C GLY A 654 -12.42 1.97 -12.04
N LEU A 655 -11.25 2.54 -12.35
CA LEU A 655 -10.16 1.79 -13.00
C LEU A 655 -9.62 0.64 -12.13
N GLY A 656 -9.85 0.73 -10.81
CA GLY A 656 -9.51 -0.31 -9.84
C GLY A 656 -10.40 -1.55 -9.88
N ASN A 657 -11.51 -1.52 -10.63
CA ASN A 657 -12.41 -2.66 -10.78
C ASN A 657 -11.97 -3.48 -11.99
N SER A 658 -11.71 -4.76 -11.78
CA SER A 658 -11.44 -5.70 -12.88
C SER A 658 -12.71 -6.02 -13.67
N LEU A 659 -12.55 -6.60 -14.87
CA LEU A 659 -13.68 -7.14 -15.61
C LEU A 659 -14.43 -8.22 -14.79
N LEU A 660 -13.67 -9.04 -14.05
CA LEU A 660 -14.23 -10.06 -13.16
C LEU A 660 -15.11 -9.42 -12.07
N ASP A 661 -14.60 -8.39 -11.39
CA ASP A 661 -15.34 -7.66 -10.37
C ASP A 661 -16.66 -7.11 -10.92
N ARG A 662 -16.62 -6.50 -12.11
CA ARG A 662 -17.79 -5.90 -12.74
C ARG A 662 -18.84 -6.94 -13.14
N LEU A 663 -18.43 -8.09 -13.67
CA LEU A 663 -19.35 -9.16 -14.05
C LEU A 663 -19.96 -9.83 -12.81
N THR A 664 -19.16 -10.16 -11.79
CA THR A 664 -19.65 -10.78 -10.55
C THR A 664 -20.52 -9.87 -9.69
N ALA A 665 -20.63 -8.58 -10.04
CA ALA A 665 -21.54 -7.64 -9.39
C ALA A 665 -22.96 -7.62 -10.01
N THR A 666 -23.19 -8.31 -11.13
CA THR A 666 -24.52 -8.40 -11.76
C THR A 666 -25.20 -9.72 -11.43
N ASP A 667 -26.53 -9.73 -11.36
CA ASP A 667 -27.35 -10.90 -11.00
C ASP A 667 -27.08 -12.14 -11.89
N LEU A 668 -26.73 -11.91 -13.17
CA LEU A 668 -26.28 -12.93 -14.11
C LEU A 668 -25.11 -13.80 -13.63
N TYR A 669 -24.32 -13.32 -12.68
CA TYR A 669 -23.18 -14.03 -12.11
C TYR A 669 -23.34 -14.25 -10.60
N ASP A 670 -24.57 -14.25 -10.09
CA ASP A 670 -24.83 -14.74 -8.73
C ASP A 670 -24.47 -16.23 -8.63
N ASP A 671 -23.62 -16.56 -7.66
CA ASP A 671 -23.03 -17.88 -7.52
C ASP A 671 -23.99 -18.96 -6.99
N ARG A 672 -25.17 -18.55 -6.50
CA ARG A 672 -26.22 -19.45 -6.01
C ARG A 672 -27.26 -19.69 -7.10
N GLU A 673 -27.74 -18.63 -7.75
CA GLU A 673 -28.79 -18.72 -8.76
C GLU A 673 -28.28 -19.27 -10.09
N ASN A 674 -27.10 -18.81 -10.54
CA ASN A 674 -26.55 -19.12 -11.86
C ASN A 674 -25.42 -20.16 -11.83
N ARG A 675 -25.41 -21.01 -10.78
CA ARG A 675 -24.39 -22.05 -10.58
C ARG A 675 -24.36 -23.07 -11.71
N GLY A 676 -23.23 -23.12 -12.42
CA GLY A 676 -22.99 -24.04 -13.54
C GLY A 676 -23.52 -23.52 -14.87
N VAL A 677 -24.08 -22.31 -14.92
CA VAL A 677 -24.56 -21.67 -16.16
C VAL A 677 -23.57 -20.60 -16.61
N THR A 678 -23.33 -19.59 -15.77
CA THR A 678 -22.40 -18.48 -16.03
C THR A 678 -21.26 -18.45 -15.02
N ILE A 679 -21.45 -19.03 -13.83
CA ILE A 679 -20.48 -19.00 -12.74
C ILE A 679 -20.46 -20.32 -11.98
N VAL A 680 -19.28 -20.69 -11.48
CA VAL A 680 -19.15 -21.71 -10.43
C VAL A 680 -18.20 -21.20 -9.35
N LYS A 681 -18.68 -21.21 -8.10
CA LYS A 681 -17.86 -20.99 -6.92
C LYS A 681 -17.25 -22.31 -6.42
N LEU A 682 -15.93 -22.37 -6.31
CA LEU A 682 -15.22 -23.49 -5.70
C LEU A 682 -15.21 -23.32 -4.18
N ILE A 683 -15.55 -24.37 -3.43
CA ILE A 683 -15.73 -24.28 -1.96
C ILE A 683 -14.72 -25.09 -1.15
N GLN A 684 -14.11 -26.14 -1.72
CA GLN A 684 -13.15 -26.98 -1.01
C GLN A 684 -11.75 -26.36 -1.01
N ASN A 685 -11.25 -25.96 0.16
CA ASN A 685 -9.92 -25.41 0.40
C ASN A 685 -8.91 -26.51 0.72
N PHE A 686 -7.84 -26.60 -0.07
CA PHE A 686 -6.78 -27.60 0.05
C PHE A 686 -5.48 -27.04 0.65
N ARG A 687 -5.53 -25.84 1.26
CA ARG A 687 -4.33 -25.12 1.71
C ARG A 687 -4.19 -25.07 3.23
N SER A 688 -5.20 -24.54 3.90
CA SER A 688 -5.03 -23.93 5.22
C SER A 688 -5.70 -24.76 6.32
N HIS A 689 -5.08 -24.76 7.50
CA HIS A 689 -5.68 -25.29 8.71
C HIS A 689 -7.04 -24.61 9.02
N PRO A 690 -8.06 -25.33 9.52
CA PRO A 690 -9.39 -24.77 9.80
C PRO A 690 -9.38 -23.50 10.65
N ALA A 691 -8.55 -23.45 11.70
CA ALA A 691 -8.42 -22.26 12.55
C ALA A 691 -7.92 -21.00 11.81
N ILE A 692 -7.10 -21.17 10.77
CA ILE A 692 -6.61 -20.05 9.94
C ILE A 692 -7.71 -19.62 8.97
N LEU A 693 -8.42 -20.59 8.37
CA LEU A 693 -9.43 -20.32 7.35
C LEU A 693 -10.74 -19.77 7.93
N ARG A 694 -11.08 -20.11 9.18
CA ARG A 694 -12.38 -19.80 9.79
C ARG A 694 -12.79 -18.34 9.65
N PHE A 695 -11.95 -17.41 10.09
CA PHE A 695 -12.29 -15.99 10.05
C PHE A 695 -12.45 -15.47 8.60
N PRO A 696 -11.48 -15.64 7.67
CA PRO A 696 -11.69 -15.26 6.28
C PRO A 696 -12.91 -15.91 5.63
N ASN A 697 -13.23 -17.17 5.97
CA ASN A 697 -14.39 -17.88 5.46
C ASN A 697 -15.71 -17.22 5.87
N GLU A 698 -15.87 -16.96 7.17
CA GLU A 698 -17.05 -16.31 7.74
C GLU A 698 -17.21 -14.87 7.18
N THR A 699 -16.11 -14.11 7.11
CA THR A 699 -16.14 -12.68 6.71
C THR A 699 -16.30 -12.47 5.21
N PHE A 700 -15.60 -13.23 4.35
CA PHE A 700 -15.53 -12.94 2.91
C PHE A 700 -16.31 -13.93 2.04
N TYR A 701 -16.61 -15.12 2.57
CA TYR A 701 -17.09 -16.25 1.76
C TYR A 701 -18.38 -16.90 2.29
N ARG A 702 -19.13 -16.22 3.17
CA ARG A 702 -20.42 -16.66 3.75
C ARG A 702 -20.31 -17.93 4.60
N GLY A 703 -19.12 -18.30 5.07
CA GLY A 703 -18.89 -19.53 5.82
C GLY A 703 -18.94 -20.81 4.97
N GLU A 704 -18.99 -20.70 3.64
CA GLU A 704 -19.22 -21.82 2.72
C GLU A 704 -17.96 -22.67 2.42
N LEU A 705 -16.76 -22.22 2.82
CA LEU A 705 -15.53 -22.95 2.52
C LEU A 705 -15.35 -24.19 3.39
N GLU A 706 -15.03 -25.31 2.74
CA GLU A 706 -14.75 -26.60 3.37
C GLU A 706 -13.25 -26.87 3.44
N THR A 707 -12.75 -27.36 4.57
CA THR A 707 -11.33 -27.71 4.69
C THR A 707 -11.07 -29.14 4.18
N LYS A 708 -10.21 -29.25 3.17
CA LYS A 708 -9.76 -30.50 2.53
C LYS A 708 -8.24 -30.57 2.39
N ALA A 709 -7.52 -29.69 3.10
CA ALA A 709 -6.06 -29.66 3.10
C ALA A 709 -5.46 -30.93 3.71
N ASP A 710 -4.26 -31.31 3.26
CA ASP A 710 -3.55 -32.48 3.77
C ASP A 710 -3.33 -32.39 5.29
N PRO A 711 -3.90 -33.32 6.09
CA PRO A 711 -3.76 -33.34 7.54
C PRO A 711 -2.31 -33.31 8.02
N VAL A 712 -1.39 -33.98 7.30
CA VAL A 712 0.03 -34.04 7.69
C VAL A 712 0.65 -32.64 7.64
N THR A 713 0.36 -31.90 6.57
CA THR A 713 0.84 -30.53 6.38
C THR A 713 0.22 -29.57 7.39
N ILE A 714 -1.11 -29.54 7.53
CA ILE A 714 -1.79 -28.55 8.39
C ILE A 714 -1.59 -28.82 9.89
N SER A 715 -1.41 -30.08 10.29
CA SER A 715 -1.18 -30.45 11.69
C SER A 715 0.29 -30.34 12.12
N SER A 716 1.21 -30.10 11.17
CA SER A 716 2.66 -30.06 11.42
C SER A 716 3.09 -29.03 12.46
N MET A 717 2.31 -27.96 12.67
CA MET A 717 2.65 -26.85 13.57
C MET A 717 1.82 -26.81 14.87
N LEU A 718 0.91 -27.77 15.11
CA LEU A 718 -0.01 -27.72 16.28
C LEU A 718 0.67 -27.84 17.64
N ARG A 719 1.93 -28.29 17.66
CA ARG A 719 2.79 -28.43 18.86
C ARG A 719 3.98 -27.48 18.85
N ALA A 720 3.99 -26.48 17.96
CA ALA A 720 5.06 -25.50 17.92
C ALA A 720 5.18 -24.76 19.26
N SER A 721 6.41 -24.57 19.73
CA SER A 721 6.72 -23.95 21.03
C SER A 721 6.19 -22.51 21.18
N CYS A 722 5.94 -21.83 20.07
CA CYS A 722 5.41 -20.48 20.03
C CYS A 722 3.89 -20.39 20.27
N LEU A 723 3.15 -21.51 20.24
CA LEU A 723 1.71 -21.52 20.45
C LEU A 723 1.38 -21.37 21.94
N LYS A 724 0.47 -20.43 22.25
CA LYS A 724 -0.06 -20.27 23.61
C LYS A 724 -1.05 -21.38 23.97
N ARG A 725 -1.92 -21.73 23.03
CA ARG A 725 -2.86 -22.85 23.15
C ARG A 725 -2.48 -23.93 22.13
N PRO A 726 -2.04 -25.12 22.57
CA PRO A 726 -1.83 -26.25 21.67
C PRO A 726 -3.09 -26.54 20.84
N GLY A 727 -2.92 -26.82 19.54
CA GLY A 727 -4.03 -27.06 18.63
C GLY A 727 -4.66 -25.82 17.97
N PHE A 728 -4.28 -24.60 18.37
CA PHE A 728 -4.74 -23.36 17.72
C PHE A 728 -3.57 -22.64 17.03
N PRO A 729 -3.34 -22.86 15.72
CA PRO A 729 -2.17 -22.35 15.01
C PRO A 729 -2.31 -20.92 14.46
N VAL A 730 -2.95 -20.04 15.24
CA VAL A 730 -3.02 -18.60 14.93
C VAL A 730 -2.52 -17.84 16.15
N VAL A 731 -1.48 -17.03 15.96
CA VAL A 731 -0.85 -16.25 17.02
C VAL A 731 -0.94 -14.77 16.68
N PHE A 732 -1.48 -13.97 17.59
CA PHE A 732 -1.30 -12.52 17.56
C PHE A 732 -0.30 -12.13 18.64
N HIS A 733 0.86 -11.59 18.24
CA HIS A 733 1.86 -11.02 19.13
C HIS A 733 1.66 -9.52 19.22
N ALA A 734 0.96 -9.09 20.27
CA ALA A 734 0.79 -7.68 20.60
C ALA A 734 2.14 -7.06 20.97
N ILE A 735 2.49 -5.97 20.31
CA ILE A 735 3.67 -5.16 20.64
C ILE A 735 3.37 -3.67 20.42
N ALA A 736 3.54 -2.86 21.46
CA ALA A 736 3.61 -1.42 21.33
C ALA A 736 5.01 -1.02 20.81
N GLY A 737 5.08 -0.59 19.56
CA GLY A 737 6.32 -0.20 18.89
C GLY A 737 6.39 1.29 18.59
N LYS A 738 7.36 1.70 17.77
CA LYS A 738 7.39 3.04 17.15
C LYS A 738 7.69 2.91 15.67
N ASP A 739 6.74 3.30 14.83
CA ASP A 739 6.96 3.45 13.41
C ASP A 739 7.80 4.68 13.11
N THR A 740 8.84 4.48 12.29
CA THR A 740 9.83 5.50 11.93
C THR A 740 10.03 5.55 10.41
N ARG A 741 10.55 6.68 9.93
CA ARG A 741 10.97 6.89 8.53
C ARG A 741 12.43 7.31 8.53
N GLU A 742 13.12 7.12 7.41
CA GLU A 742 14.53 7.49 7.28
C GLU A 742 14.84 8.22 5.97
N ALA A 743 15.82 9.12 6.05
CA ALA A 743 16.35 9.88 4.92
C ALA A 743 15.25 10.57 4.08
N SER A 744 15.14 10.24 2.80
CA SER A 744 14.08 10.77 1.92
C SER A 744 12.99 9.74 1.61
N SER A 745 13.04 8.57 2.25
CA SER A 745 12.07 7.50 2.03
C SER A 745 10.77 7.80 2.78
N PRO A 746 9.61 7.86 2.09
CA PRO A 746 8.33 8.06 2.77
C PRO A 746 7.82 6.78 3.47
N SER A 747 8.50 5.64 3.29
CA SER A 747 8.07 4.34 3.79
C SER A 747 8.42 4.11 5.25
N PHE A 748 7.49 3.53 6.00
CA PHE A 748 7.64 3.28 7.44
C PHE A 748 8.32 1.95 7.74
N PHE A 749 9.03 1.90 8.86
CA PHE A 749 9.53 0.67 9.46
C PHE A 749 9.46 0.72 10.98
N ASN A 750 9.39 -0.45 11.59
CA ASN A 750 9.26 -0.64 13.03
C ASN A 750 10.30 -1.68 13.49
N VAL A 751 11.29 -1.19 14.24
CA VAL A 751 12.42 -1.97 14.75
C VAL A 751 11.95 -3.03 15.75
N ASP A 752 10.97 -2.67 16.59
CA ASP A 752 10.42 -3.52 17.64
C ASP A 752 9.77 -4.78 17.01
N GLU A 753 8.94 -4.58 15.98
CA GLU A 753 8.33 -5.68 15.20
C GLU A 753 9.37 -6.50 14.43
N ALA A 754 10.34 -5.85 13.75
CA ALA A 754 11.36 -6.55 12.97
C ALA A 754 12.23 -7.47 13.83
N SER A 755 12.60 -7.03 15.04
CA SER A 755 13.33 -7.86 16.00
C SER A 755 12.49 -9.06 16.48
N LEU A 756 11.17 -8.91 16.62
CA LEU A 756 10.28 -10.04 16.92
C LEU A 756 10.16 -11.03 15.76
N VAL A 757 10.06 -10.54 14.52
CA VAL A 757 10.09 -11.42 13.33
C VAL A 757 11.35 -12.28 13.35
N LYS A 758 12.52 -11.67 13.58
CA LYS A 758 13.80 -12.38 13.71
C LYS A 758 13.73 -13.46 14.79
N LYS A 759 13.22 -13.11 15.98
CA LYS A 759 13.06 -14.05 17.11
C LYS A 759 12.19 -15.24 16.73
N TYR A 760 11.01 -15.02 16.16
CA TYR A 760 10.12 -16.11 15.78
C TYR A 760 10.75 -17.06 14.75
N ILE A 761 11.48 -16.53 13.77
CA ILE A 761 12.20 -17.37 12.80
C ILE A 761 13.28 -18.20 13.52
N GLN A 762 14.00 -17.63 14.48
CA GLN A 762 14.98 -18.37 15.28
C GLN A 762 14.33 -19.47 16.12
N ASP A 763 13.23 -19.15 16.82
CA ASP A 763 12.51 -20.10 17.69
C ASP A 763 11.93 -21.27 16.88
N LEU A 764 11.34 -20.98 15.72
CA LEU A 764 10.80 -22.01 14.81
C LEU A 764 11.89 -22.91 14.23
N LYS A 765 13.08 -22.36 13.95
CA LYS A 765 14.22 -23.13 13.45
C LYS A 765 14.93 -23.93 14.54
N ALA A 766 14.93 -23.43 15.77
CA ALA A 766 15.52 -24.11 16.91
C ALA A 766 14.71 -25.35 17.30
N ASP A 767 13.39 -25.35 17.07
CA ASP A 767 12.54 -26.51 17.30
C ASP A 767 12.70 -27.57 16.18
N GLN A 768 13.70 -28.45 16.36
CA GLN A 768 14.01 -29.53 15.42
C GLN A 768 12.84 -30.48 15.15
N ARG A 769 11.84 -30.55 16.03
CA ARG A 769 10.65 -31.40 15.87
C ARG A 769 9.79 -30.95 14.69
N LEU A 770 9.86 -29.67 14.32
CA LEU A 770 9.06 -29.07 13.25
C LEU A 770 9.60 -29.38 11.84
N ARG A 771 10.90 -29.74 11.73
CA ARG A 771 11.59 -30.03 10.45
C ARG A 771 11.31 -28.97 9.36
N LEU A 772 11.28 -27.69 9.75
CA LEU A 772 11.00 -26.57 8.86
C LEU A 772 12.23 -26.20 8.02
N THR A 773 12.04 -26.03 6.71
CA THR A 773 13.05 -25.43 5.83
C THR A 773 12.84 -23.92 5.71
N ASN A 774 13.85 -23.17 5.25
CA ASN A 774 13.75 -21.72 5.12
C ASN A 774 12.69 -21.31 4.08
N GLU A 775 12.55 -22.09 3.01
CA GLU A 775 11.60 -21.85 1.91
C GLU A 775 10.15 -22.03 2.33
N GLN A 776 9.91 -22.77 3.42
CA GLN A 776 8.59 -23.00 4.00
C GLN A 776 8.10 -21.85 4.89
N ILE A 777 8.95 -20.85 5.15
CA ILE A 777 8.62 -19.66 5.94
C ILE A 777 8.49 -18.46 5.01
N GLY A 778 7.42 -17.69 5.19
CA GLY A 778 7.22 -16.40 4.53
C GLY A 778 6.98 -15.28 5.52
N VAL A 779 7.52 -14.09 5.24
CA VAL A 779 7.24 -12.87 5.99
C VAL A 779 6.54 -11.87 5.08
N ILE A 780 5.36 -11.44 5.48
CA ILE A 780 4.56 -10.44 4.79
C ILE A 780 4.63 -9.14 5.59
N SER A 781 5.03 -8.07 4.95
CA SER A 781 4.87 -6.73 5.53
C SER A 781 4.45 -5.75 4.44
N PRO A 782 3.53 -4.84 4.75
CA PRO A 782 2.96 -3.98 3.72
C PRO A 782 3.84 -2.74 3.43
N TYR A 783 4.89 -2.51 4.24
CA TYR A 783 5.86 -1.43 4.03
C TYR A 783 7.18 -1.96 3.47
N HIS A 784 7.67 -1.33 2.40
CA HIS A 784 8.92 -1.75 1.74
C HIS A 784 10.14 -1.58 2.65
N ALA A 785 10.22 -0.46 3.39
CA ALA A 785 11.32 -0.23 4.33
C ALA A 785 11.37 -1.33 5.40
N GLN A 786 10.21 -1.77 5.91
CA GLN A 786 10.14 -2.91 6.83
C GLN A 786 10.65 -4.20 6.19
N CYS A 787 10.21 -4.54 4.97
CA CYS A 787 10.70 -5.72 4.24
C CYS A 787 12.22 -5.69 4.05
N GLY A 788 12.80 -4.54 3.69
CA GLY A 788 14.25 -4.36 3.54
C GLY A 788 15.01 -4.58 4.85
N LYS A 789 14.54 -3.97 5.94
CA LYS A 789 15.11 -4.11 7.30
C LYS A 789 15.04 -5.56 7.79
N ILE A 790 13.91 -6.24 7.59
CA ILE A 790 13.74 -7.66 7.93
C ILE A 790 14.71 -8.54 7.11
N ARG A 791 14.81 -8.34 5.79
CA ARG A 791 15.76 -9.09 4.96
C ARG A 791 17.20 -8.93 5.45
N LYS A 792 17.60 -7.70 5.80
CA LYS A 792 18.94 -7.39 6.30
C LYS A 792 19.28 -8.19 7.57
N ILE A 793 18.37 -8.26 8.54
CA ILE A 793 18.64 -8.92 9.83
C ILE A 793 18.54 -10.45 9.78
N ILE A 794 17.76 -11.02 8.85
CA ILE A 794 17.60 -12.49 8.75
C ILE A 794 18.60 -13.13 7.78
N SER A 795 19.14 -12.38 6.82
CA SER A 795 20.08 -12.88 5.80
C SER A 795 21.24 -13.73 6.37
N PRO A 796 21.86 -13.38 7.52
CA PRO A 796 22.97 -14.15 8.07
C PRO A 796 22.64 -15.60 8.46
N PHE A 797 21.39 -15.92 8.80
CA PHE A 797 21.01 -17.24 9.35
C PHE A 797 19.78 -17.89 8.69
N ALA A 798 19.04 -17.16 7.85
CA ALA A 798 17.80 -17.64 7.23
C ALA A 798 17.72 -17.26 5.73
N LYS A 799 18.83 -17.44 5.01
CA LYS A 799 18.86 -17.30 3.54
C LYS A 799 17.86 -18.30 2.92
N GLY A 800 16.89 -17.79 2.16
CA GLY A 800 15.81 -18.59 1.55
C GLY A 800 14.40 -18.26 2.08
N VAL A 801 14.30 -17.59 3.24
CA VAL A 801 13.00 -17.07 3.71
C VAL A 801 12.54 -15.95 2.77
N LYS A 802 11.35 -16.10 2.18
CA LYS A 802 10.76 -15.05 1.34
C LYS A 802 10.23 -13.94 2.25
N VAL A 803 10.64 -12.71 1.99
CA VAL A 803 10.12 -11.50 2.64
C VAL A 803 9.62 -10.57 1.54
N GLY A 804 8.43 -10.03 1.67
CA GLY A 804 7.79 -9.24 0.62
C GLY A 804 6.45 -8.63 1.01
N SER A 805 5.90 -7.84 0.10
CA SER A 805 4.56 -7.26 0.22
C SER A 805 3.44 -8.30 0.05
N VAL A 806 2.19 -7.93 0.38
CA VAL A 806 1.03 -8.82 0.19
C VAL A 806 0.88 -9.19 -1.30
N GLU A 807 1.13 -8.23 -2.17
CA GLU A 807 1.11 -8.35 -3.63
C GLU A 807 2.11 -9.41 -4.12
N GLU A 808 3.35 -9.40 -3.61
CA GLU A 808 4.37 -10.41 -3.97
C GLU A 808 4.01 -11.84 -3.52
N PHE A 809 3.21 -11.96 -2.46
CA PHE A 809 2.76 -13.25 -1.92
C PHE A 809 1.47 -13.76 -2.58
N GLN A 810 0.85 -12.99 -3.47
CA GLN A 810 -0.33 -13.44 -4.18
C GLN A 810 -0.01 -14.65 -5.06
N GLY A 811 -0.91 -15.63 -5.07
CA GLY A 811 -0.69 -16.94 -5.73
C GLY A 811 0.32 -17.86 -5.02
N GLN A 812 1.14 -17.34 -4.10
CA GLN A 812 2.08 -18.14 -3.31
C GLN A 812 1.44 -18.61 -1.99
N GLU A 813 2.04 -19.64 -1.40
CA GLU A 813 1.68 -20.17 -0.08
C GLU A 813 2.93 -20.67 0.65
N ARG A 814 2.88 -20.68 1.98
CA ARG A 814 3.98 -21.14 2.84
C ARG A 814 3.42 -21.92 4.02
N ARG A 815 4.24 -22.82 4.57
CA ARG A 815 3.86 -23.60 5.76
C ARG A 815 3.61 -22.67 6.95
N VAL A 816 4.50 -21.70 7.14
CA VAL A 816 4.39 -20.65 8.15
C VAL A 816 4.40 -19.28 7.49
N ILE A 817 3.45 -18.42 7.88
CA ILE A 817 3.45 -17.00 7.50
C ILE A 817 3.54 -16.14 8.76
N ILE A 818 4.45 -15.16 8.71
CA ILE A 818 4.58 -14.11 9.71
C ILE A 818 4.17 -12.78 9.07
N VAL A 819 3.23 -12.06 9.67
CA VAL A 819 2.76 -10.76 9.21
C VAL A 819 3.24 -9.67 10.17
N SER A 820 3.92 -8.64 9.68
CA SER A 820 4.32 -7.45 10.45
C SER A 820 3.53 -6.24 9.96
N THR A 821 2.73 -5.62 10.83
CA THR A 821 1.80 -4.52 10.50
C THR A 821 2.44 -3.14 10.54
N VAL A 822 3.56 -2.98 11.23
CA VAL A 822 4.45 -1.81 11.35
C VAL A 822 3.88 -0.64 12.15
N ARG A 823 2.62 -0.23 11.89
CA ARG A 823 2.06 1.02 12.45
C ARG A 823 1.80 0.90 13.95
N SER A 824 2.29 1.90 14.70
CA SER A 824 2.14 1.94 16.17
C SER A 824 1.84 3.35 16.73
N ASN A 825 1.83 4.41 15.91
CA ASN A 825 1.56 5.77 16.39
C ASN A 825 0.10 6.24 16.16
N LEU A 826 -0.56 6.70 17.24
CA LEU A 826 -1.89 7.32 17.26
C LEU A 826 -1.89 8.84 17.03
N GLU A 827 -0.75 9.52 17.15
CA GLU A 827 -0.65 11.00 17.08
C GLU A 827 -0.92 11.55 15.67
N TRP A 828 -0.87 10.72 14.63
CA TRP A 828 -1.09 11.14 13.23
C TRP A 828 -2.51 10.80 12.72
N VAL A 829 -3.43 10.45 13.64
CA VAL A 829 -4.79 9.94 13.33
C VAL A 829 -5.81 11.08 13.10
N ASP A 830 -5.39 12.33 13.02
CA ASP A 830 -6.27 13.49 12.71
C ASP A 830 -6.87 13.48 11.30
N SER A 831 -6.57 12.46 10.48
CA SER A 831 -7.24 12.19 9.21
C SER A 831 -7.63 10.72 9.17
N ASP A 832 -8.78 10.40 8.54
CA ASP A 832 -9.46 9.09 8.40
C ASP A 832 -8.72 7.86 8.96
N ILE A 833 -9.45 6.91 9.56
CA ILE A 833 -8.95 5.55 9.90
C ILE A 833 -8.13 4.93 8.76
N LYS A 834 -8.50 5.23 7.50
CA LYS A 834 -7.80 4.87 6.26
C LYS A 834 -6.41 5.50 6.08
N HIS A 835 -6.12 6.67 6.63
CA HIS A 835 -4.79 7.30 6.64
C HIS A 835 -3.88 6.73 7.73
N SER A 836 -4.47 6.39 8.88
CA SER A 836 -3.77 5.88 10.06
C SER A 836 -3.27 4.45 9.86
N LEU A 837 -4.16 3.56 9.43
CA LEU A 837 -3.81 2.20 9.05
C LEU A 837 -3.31 2.12 7.60
N GLY A 838 -3.55 3.15 6.80
CA GLY A 838 -3.15 3.17 5.39
C GLY A 838 -3.79 2.00 4.64
N PHE A 839 -2.95 1.32 3.87
CA PHE A 839 -3.30 0.10 3.15
C PHE A 839 -3.56 -1.13 4.03
N VAL A 840 -3.26 -1.09 5.33
CA VAL A 840 -3.48 -2.23 6.25
C VAL A 840 -4.98 -2.48 6.43
N ALA A 841 -5.80 -1.43 6.35
CA ALA A 841 -7.26 -1.47 6.43
C ALA A 841 -7.96 -1.96 5.14
N THR A 842 -7.24 -2.32 4.08
CA THR A 842 -7.91 -2.79 2.85
C THR A 842 -8.39 -4.24 3.01
N PRO A 843 -9.71 -4.55 2.93
CA PRO A 843 -10.22 -5.90 3.19
C PRO A 843 -9.62 -6.97 2.25
N ARG A 844 -9.40 -6.63 0.98
CA ARG A 844 -8.77 -7.51 -0.02
C ARG A 844 -7.32 -7.88 0.37
N ARG A 845 -6.54 -6.94 0.91
CA ARG A 845 -5.15 -7.18 1.37
C ARG A 845 -5.13 -8.04 2.62
N PHE A 846 -6.02 -7.74 3.56
CA PHE A 846 -6.21 -8.55 4.76
C PHE A 846 -6.49 -10.01 4.40
N ASN A 847 -7.49 -10.24 3.53
CA ASN A 847 -7.89 -11.58 3.10
C ASN A 847 -6.72 -12.33 2.45
N VAL A 848 -5.96 -11.69 1.55
CA VAL A 848 -4.78 -12.34 0.95
C VAL A 848 -3.74 -12.69 1.99
N ALA A 849 -3.35 -11.73 2.85
CA ALA A 849 -2.30 -11.92 3.85
C ALA A 849 -2.61 -13.06 4.83
N MET A 850 -3.85 -13.13 5.34
CA MET A 850 -4.26 -14.15 6.31
C MET A 850 -4.40 -15.55 5.69
N THR A 851 -4.59 -15.64 4.36
CA THR A 851 -4.84 -16.91 3.65
C THR A 851 -3.62 -17.46 2.91
N ARG A 852 -2.41 -16.96 3.21
CA ARG A 852 -1.14 -17.49 2.68
C ARG A 852 -0.58 -18.66 3.48
N ALA A 853 -0.99 -18.81 4.74
CA ALA A 853 -0.47 -19.83 5.64
C ALA A 853 -1.17 -21.18 5.43
N GLN A 854 -0.38 -22.26 5.37
CA GLN A 854 -0.91 -23.62 5.39
C GLN A 854 -1.13 -24.12 6.83
N ALA A 855 -0.12 -23.99 7.70
CA ALA A 855 -0.11 -24.65 9.00
C ALA A 855 0.01 -23.70 10.21
N LEU A 856 0.63 -22.52 10.06
CA LEU A 856 0.79 -21.56 11.16
C LEU A 856 0.77 -20.12 10.65
N LEU A 857 -0.06 -19.29 11.28
CA LEU A 857 -0.14 -17.85 11.03
C LEU A 857 0.29 -17.09 12.30
N ILE A 858 1.30 -16.24 12.18
CA ILE A 858 1.76 -15.34 13.24
C ILE A 858 1.57 -13.91 12.76
N VAL A 859 0.86 -13.09 13.52
CA VAL A 859 0.63 -11.67 13.24
C VAL A 859 1.28 -10.87 14.36
N ILE A 860 2.10 -9.88 14.01
CA ILE A 860 2.83 -9.02 14.93
C ILE A 860 2.39 -7.59 14.66
N GLY A 861 1.93 -6.90 15.69
CA GLY A 861 1.43 -5.54 15.53
C GLY A 861 0.96 -4.89 16.81
N ASP A 862 0.63 -3.60 16.70
CA ASP A 862 0.06 -2.82 17.78
C ASP A 862 -1.48 -2.97 17.79
N PRO A 863 -2.07 -3.64 18.79
CA PRO A 863 -3.51 -3.85 18.85
C PRO A 863 -4.30 -2.55 19.00
N ASN A 864 -3.73 -1.50 19.59
CA ASN A 864 -4.44 -0.23 19.79
C ASN A 864 -4.71 0.44 18.45
N VAL A 865 -3.71 0.46 17.55
CA VAL A 865 -3.84 1.01 16.20
C VAL A 865 -4.69 0.11 15.30
N LEU A 866 -4.48 -1.20 15.36
CA LEU A 866 -5.23 -2.16 14.54
C LEU A 866 -6.72 -2.21 14.88
N SER A 867 -7.07 -2.06 16.17
CA SER A 867 -8.47 -2.12 16.62
C SER A 867 -9.34 -0.96 16.13
N LEU A 868 -8.74 0.08 15.54
CA LEU A 868 -9.44 1.20 14.92
C LEU A 868 -10.17 0.80 13.63
N ASP A 869 -9.79 -0.32 13.01
CA ASP A 869 -10.49 -0.89 11.87
C ASP A 869 -11.37 -2.07 12.31
N PRO A 870 -12.66 -2.13 11.92
CA PRO A 870 -13.60 -3.15 12.43
C PRO A 870 -13.21 -4.57 12.00
N LEU A 871 -12.66 -4.71 10.80
CA LEU A 871 -12.23 -6.00 10.27
C LEU A 871 -11.06 -6.53 11.10
N TRP A 872 -10.06 -5.69 11.37
CA TRP A 872 -8.94 -6.02 12.26
C TRP A 872 -9.40 -6.30 13.68
N ARG A 873 -10.28 -5.46 14.25
CA ARG A 873 -10.82 -5.66 15.60
C ARG A 873 -11.56 -6.99 15.74
N SER A 874 -12.44 -7.31 14.78
CA SER A 874 -13.16 -8.59 14.74
C SER A 874 -12.19 -9.78 14.68
N PHE A 875 -11.12 -9.66 13.89
CA PHE A 875 -10.08 -10.68 13.83
C PHE A 875 -9.29 -10.82 15.13
N LEU A 876 -8.95 -9.70 15.78
CA LEU A 876 -8.29 -9.68 17.09
C LEU A 876 -9.17 -10.32 18.17
N ASN A 877 -10.48 -10.04 18.17
CA ASN A 877 -11.44 -10.67 19.07
C ASN A 877 -11.48 -12.19 18.85
N TYR A 878 -11.53 -12.64 17.60
CA TYR A 878 -11.48 -14.07 17.27
C TYR A 878 -10.22 -14.75 17.83
N ILE A 879 -9.04 -14.13 17.67
CA ILE A 879 -7.77 -14.68 18.16
C ILE A 879 -7.72 -14.68 19.69
N TYR A 880 -8.15 -13.59 20.33
CA TYR A 880 -8.15 -13.44 21.78
C TYR A 880 -9.07 -14.48 22.44
N ASN A 881 -10.33 -14.56 21.99
CA ASN A 881 -11.32 -15.50 22.52
C ASN A 881 -10.94 -16.97 22.26
N SER A 882 -10.16 -17.24 21.22
CA SER A 882 -9.67 -18.60 20.92
C SER A 882 -8.41 -18.98 21.70
N GLY A 883 -7.74 -18.02 22.38
CA GLY A 883 -6.53 -18.23 23.17
C GLY A 883 -5.21 -18.12 22.38
N GLY A 884 -5.20 -17.43 21.24
CA GLY A 884 -4.01 -17.21 20.41
C GLY A 884 -3.23 -15.91 20.69
N TRP A 885 -3.61 -15.16 21.73
CA TRP A 885 -2.98 -13.88 22.07
C TRP A 885 -1.67 -14.05 22.86
N THR A 886 -0.62 -13.34 22.46
CA THR A 886 0.65 -13.24 23.20
C THR A 886 1.18 -11.81 23.16
N GLY A 887 2.09 -11.46 24.08
CA GLY A 887 2.67 -10.12 24.15
C GLY A 887 1.77 -9.11 24.89
N ARG A 888 2.10 -7.83 24.75
CA ARG A 888 1.41 -6.69 25.39
C ARG A 888 1.31 -5.52 24.41
N PRO A 889 0.26 -4.69 24.48
CA PRO A 889 -0.80 -4.68 25.50
C PRO A 889 -1.87 -5.76 25.29
N LEU A 890 -2.75 -5.94 26.29
CA LEU A 890 -3.98 -6.74 26.14
C LEU A 890 -5.09 -5.84 25.56
N PRO A 891 -6.16 -6.41 24.97
CA PRO A 891 -7.29 -5.61 24.51
C PRO A 891 -7.85 -4.74 25.63
N CYS A 892 -7.97 -3.44 25.38
CA CYS A 892 -8.61 -2.51 26.30
C CYS A 892 -10.13 -2.41 26.14
N TRP A 893 -10.69 -3.14 25.17
CA TRP A 893 -12.09 -3.14 24.82
C TRP A 893 -12.77 -4.48 25.15
N ASP A 894 -14.11 -4.48 25.16
CA ASP A 894 -14.88 -5.72 25.28
C ASP A 894 -14.76 -6.55 24.00
N THR A 895 -14.17 -7.73 24.14
CA THR A 895 -13.91 -8.67 23.02
C THR A 895 -15.12 -9.55 22.69
N THR A 896 -16.21 -9.42 23.46
CA THR A 896 -17.46 -10.17 23.26
C THR A 896 -18.54 -9.34 22.56
N ASP A 897 -18.38 -8.02 22.46
CA ASP A 897 -19.32 -7.13 21.79
C ASP A 897 -19.21 -7.26 20.25
N PRO A 898 -20.29 -7.64 19.55
CA PRO A 898 -20.32 -7.77 18.10
C PRO A 898 -20.61 -6.46 17.36
N SER A 899 -20.98 -5.37 18.05
CA SER A 899 -21.34 -4.09 17.46
C SER A 899 -20.28 -3.04 17.73
N ILE A 900 -20.03 -2.12 16.79
CA ILE A 900 -19.81 -0.67 17.00
C ILE A 900 -19.24 -0.04 15.72
N ASP A 901 -19.80 1.12 15.40
CA ASP A 901 -19.49 2.00 14.29
C ASP A 901 -18.14 2.74 14.47
N ASN A 902 -17.50 3.09 13.36
CA ASN A 902 -16.09 3.47 13.31
C ASN A 902 -15.75 4.83 13.95
N LEU A 903 -16.69 5.78 13.90
CA LEU A 903 -16.45 7.17 14.32
C LEU A 903 -16.59 7.30 15.84
N ASP A 904 -17.68 6.78 16.38
CA ASP A 904 -17.99 6.76 17.82
C ASP A 904 -16.89 6.05 18.61
N LEU A 905 -16.18 5.08 18.02
CA LEU A 905 -15.14 4.31 18.71
C LEU A 905 -13.83 5.08 18.88
N LEU A 906 -13.45 5.86 17.87
CA LEU A 906 -12.25 6.69 17.91
C LEU A 906 -12.49 7.89 18.82
N GLU A 907 -13.71 8.43 18.77
CA GLU A 907 -14.21 9.42 19.71
C GLU A 907 -14.35 8.83 21.13
N ALA A 908 -14.80 7.60 21.31
CA ALA A 908 -14.88 6.94 22.61
C ALA A 908 -13.51 6.56 23.18
N GLN A 909 -12.56 6.07 22.38
CA GLN A 909 -11.19 5.81 22.86
C GLN A 909 -10.46 7.11 23.19
N ARG A 910 -10.64 8.16 22.38
CA ARG A 910 -10.12 9.50 22.69
C ARG A 910 -10.85 10.13 23.85
N ALA A 911 -12.16 9.92 23.99
CA ALA A 911 -12.95 10.36 25.13
C ALA A 911 -12.51 9.63 26.38
N VAL A 912 -12.24 8.32 26.36
CA VAL A 912 -11.71 7.59 27.51
C VAL A 912 -10.30 8.04 27.87
N LEU A 913 -9.40 8.24 26.89
CA LEU A 913 -8.06 8.80 27.15
C LEU A 913 -8.15 10.24 27.67
N SER A 914 -9.03 11.06 27.08
CA SER A 914 -9.29 12.44 27.49
C SER A 914 -10.03 12.50 28.81
N GLU A 915 -10.88 11.53 29.15
CA GLU A 915 -11.65 11.43 30.38
C GLU A 915 -10.77 10.87 31.49
N GLU A 916 -9.79 10.01 31.19
CA GLU A 916 -8.75 9.58 32.13
C GLU A 916 -7.70 10.67 32.35
N ASP A 917 -7.25 11.36 31.29
CA ASP A 917 -6.42 12.56 31.43
C ASP A 917 -7.23 13.66 32.14
N GLN A 918 -8.52 13.85 31.86
CA GLN A 918 -9.39 14.76 32.59
C GLN A 918 -9.72 14.27 34.00
N LYS A 919 -9.73 12.97 34.30
CA LYS A 919 -9.89 12.42 35.67
C LYS A 919 -8.59 12.53 36.45
N LEU A 920 -7.45 12.38 35.79
CA LEU A 920 -6.12 12.62 36.37
C LEU A 920 -5.95 14.12 36.62
N ILE A 921 -6.32 14.95 35.66
CA ILE A 921 -6.31 16.40 35.78
C ILE A 921 -7.36 16.84 36.77
N ALA A 922 -8.60 16.36 36.74
CA ALA A 922 -9.61 16.66 37.76
C ALA A 922 -9.17 16.19 39.13
N ARG A 923 -8.47 15.06 39.27
CA ARG A 923 -7.87 14.65 40.55
C ARG A 923 -6.75 15.61 40.96
N ILE A 924 -5.88 16.03 40.04
CA ILE A 924 -4.79 17.00 40.28
C ILE A 924 -5.34 18.41 40.56
N THR A 925 -6.45 18.79 39.92
CA THR A 925 -7.12 20.10 39.95
C THR A 925 -8.10 20.18 41.12
N GLU A 926 -8.82 19.11 41.50
CA GLU A 926 -9.54 18.99 42.79
C GLU A 926 -8.57 19.05 43.97
N THR A 927 -7.31 18.67 43.74
CA THR A 927 -6.23 18.88 44.71
C THR A 927 -5.73 20.34 44.74
N ILE A 928 -6.09 21.18 43.76
CA ILE A 928 -5.56 22.54 43.51
C ILE A 928 -6.67 23.65 43.42
N ASP A 929 -7.95 23.33 43.58
CA ASP A 929 -9.19 24.14 43.39
C ASP A 929 -9.89 23.98 42.02
N GLY A 930 -11.24 23.90 42.06
CA GLY A 930 -12.08 23.26 41.06
C GLY A 930 -12.70 24.09 39.93
N VAL A 931 -13.49 23.35 39.12
CA VAL A 931 -14.39 23.71 38.01
C VAL A 931 -13.77 23.74 36.60
N VAL A 932 -14.15 22.78 35.75
CA VAL A 932 -14.55 23.03 34.34
C VAL A 932 -15.60 21.98 33.92
N SER A 933 -16.74 22.45 33.40
CA SER A 933 -17.84 21.67 32.81
C SER A 933 -17.63 21.41 31.32
N THR A 934 -18.04 20.23 30.85
CA THR A 934 -17.91 19.78 29.45
C THR A 934 -19.28 19.59 28.79
N GLU A 935 -19.63 20.38 27.77
CA GLU A 935 -20.72 20.05 26.84
C GLU A 935 -20.43 20.47 25.38
N ASN A 936 -20.80 19.54 24.48
CA ASN A 936 -21.13 19.62 23.05
C ASN A 936 -20.01 19.67 21.97
N MET A 937 -19.87 18.53 21.26
CA MET A 937 -19.31 18.42 19.90
C MET A 937 -20.42 18.05 18.90
N GLU A 938 -20.52 18.79 17.79
CA GLU A 938 -21.07 18.31 16.52
C GLU A 938 -20.02 18.45 15.41
N ASP A 939 -20.12 17.50 14.48
CA ASP A 939 -19.19 17.03 13.45
C ASP A 939 -19.01 17.99 12.24
N ARG A 940 -17.80 17.98 11.62
CA ARG A 940 -17.54 17.97 10.16
C ARG A 940 -16.05 18.12 9.78
N GLY A 941 -15.66 17.33 8.76
CA GLY A 941 -14.31 17.10 8.17
C GLY A 941 -13.46 18.33 7.81
N ASP A 942 -12.16 18.21 7.49
CA ASP A 942 -11.69 17.95 6.11
C ASP A 942 -10.19 17.51 6.00
N GLY A 943 -9.95 16.40 5.26
CA GLY A 943 -9.04 16.21 4.11
C GLY A 943 -7.52 16.47 4.15
N TYR A 944 -6.69 15.39 4.08
CA TYR A 944 -5.38 15.36 3.38
C TYR A 944 -4.99 13.94 2.89
N GLU A 945 -5.05 13.68 1.57
CA GLU A 945 -4.68 12.40 0.92
C GLU A 945 -3.25 12.46 0.32
N ALA A 946 -2.27 11.79 0.94
CA ALA A 946 -1.04 11.34 0.26
C ALA A 946 -0.41 10.12 0.96
N VAL A 947 -1.07 8.96 0.86
CA VAL A 947 -0.53 7.67 1.34
C VAL A 947 0.21 6.97 0.19
N GLU A 948 1.40 6.44 0.48
CA GLU A 948 2.19 5.62 -0.45
C GLU A 948 1.38 4.44 -1.01
N ARG A 949 1.45 4.27 -2.34
CA ARG A 949 0.84 3.14 -3.05
C ARG A 949 1.95 2.25 -3.61
N PRO A 950 1.86 0.92 -3.46
CA PRO A 950 2.86 0.01 -3.98
C PRO A 950 2.88 0.02 -5.51
N TRP A 951 4.07 -0.10 -6.09
CA TRP A 951 4.30 -0.32 -7.51
C TRP A 951 4.19 -1.82 -7.81
N ARG A 952 3.58 -2.17 -8.95
CA ARG A 952 3.60 -3.54 -9.47
C ARG A 952 4.98 -3.81 -10.08
N GLU A 953 5.55 -4.97 -9.79
CA GLU A 953 6.71 -5.47 -10.52
C GLU A 953 6.26 -5.76 -11.97
N ALA A 954 6.88 -5.12 -12.96
CA ALA A 954 6.88 -5.65 -14.31
C ALA A 954 7.83 -6.85 -14.32
N ASP A 955 7.29 -8.05 -14.15
CA ASP A 955 8.03 -9.32 -14.31
C ASP A 955 8.38 -9.62 -15.76
#